data_AF-A0A1Y4SB48-F1
#
_entry.id   AF-A0A1Y4SB48-F1
#
_cell.length_a   1.000
_cell.length_b   1.000
_cell.length_c   1.000
_cell.angle_alpha   90.00
_cell.angle_beta   90.00
_cell.angle_gamma   90.00
#
_symmetry.space_group_name_H-M   'P 1'
#
loop_
_entity.id
_entity.type
_entity.pdbx_description
1 polymer ?
#
loop_
_entity_poly.entity_id
_entity_poly.type
_entity_poly.pdbx_seq_one_letter_code
_entity_poly.pdbx_strand_id
1 'polypeptide(L)'
;MRAKLERIAAGKIEFDRPVVSLSDSVMTLSCRPGEKAEGSFTLTADRPIKGVAYASTSRMTLEHASFHSRAARIFCAFDARGFWGGEEIEGEFCVVTEAGEFHIPYTVRIEPHQETEKESYAYFISADPIEPLPEKPEEEKEKVRTVLEITGKAGRELTQEEAGRMAAQILHGSHPVDLEYARLEEIYHKCGSKEMLADICAHFIRNGRTDEKSFFWYKRGVQSELKITKLYEYFMKAVPENYSEPFPKNLLLYFQMENTLNSSQKACLYANIVRFQPQTSDIYRAYREQIEAFMLDELIKRHLSEDLAVIYDRFLVEELLTIDFAEALADIMFLRRIRCRDGRIRQVQVLYEQLQKRITVPLSGGQALIPVYTPGAVILLVDEKGSCYTSSVPYTLQRLMNEKRYVKRCQELLRYHQGLYLYLCDGTSRYHVLTAENIENYKRVLKISGFTARYKENVRQEILQYYYANHDLDELDREFFVSETACMTPKDRAKYTEILILRGLYEEAWNMVWRHGYSMVRSKLLIKLAAWKIREKDYEEDEFLVKLCLFIFQNHKYNESILEYLSGYYDGSAEVMEAIWRAAREFELNVFDLEERLLGQMLFTGQLRESAFEIFCDYHSLGGDGLVSRAYLTWLAFQDFVRGVPAPEGTYEYLEKAIAWEENLADVCGLAYLKDLSVRKHLNEHQRIRAEQMLGDYIRRRMRFGFMKTLLERLGRPYLLEDKYFVEYRTNPAHKVVLHYVIETPREKSCSYVAERLYPLEPGIFVREFTLFFGERLTWFITEVQDDGTELSTPDHSYLEEEEERLATGTKYADIYEMARALSERDLPELEKQMMEYGKKNFMVESLFSLK
;
A
#
# COMPACT_ATOMS: atom_id res chain seq x y z
N MET A 1 6.57 32.61 16.34
CA MET A 1 7.05 33.22 15.08
C MET A 1 6.98 34.75 15.11
N ARG A 2 5.79 35.37 15.00
CA ARG A 2 5.60 36.84 14.89
C ARG A 2 6.48 37.73 15.78
N ALA A 3 6.56 37.46 17.09
CA ALA A 3 7.39 38.27 18.00
C ALA A 3 8.88 38.30 17.66
N LYS A 4 9.43 37.23 17.05
CA LYS A 4 10.83 37.21 16.57
C LYS A 4 10.98 38.08 15.32
N LEU A 5 10.02 38.02 14.39
CA LEU A 5 10.00 38.89 13.20
C LEU A 5 9.90 40.37 13.59
N GLU A 6 9.06 40.72 14.59
CA GLU A 6 8.97 42.09 15.12
C GLU A 6 10.31 42.57 15.69
N ARG A 7 11.06 41.69 16.37
CA ARG A 7 12.42 41.99 16.83
C ARG A 7 13.38 42.20 15.67
N ILE A 8 13.35 41.34 14.64
CA ILE A 8 14.19 41.46 13.44
C ILE A 8 13.88 42.77 12.71
N ALA A 9 12.60 43.09 12.46
CA ALA A 9 12.18 44.33 11.82
C ALA A 9 12.59 45.60 12.61
N ALA A 10 12.74 45.47 13.94
CA ALA A 10 13.26 46.53 14.81
C ALA A 10 14.80 46.55 14.92
N GLY A 11 15.53 45.76 14.12
CA GLY A 11 16.99 45.69 14.13
C GLY A 11 17.58 44.86 15.28
N LYS A 12 16.75 44.21 16.10
CA LYS A 12 17.19 43.39 17.25
C LYS A 12 17.41 41.94 16.83
N ILE A 13 18.42 41.75 15.99
CA ILE A 13 18.80 40.44 15.43
C ILE A 13 19.76 39.73 16.39
N GLU A 14 19.54 38.44 16.62
CA GLU A 14 20.43 37.62 17.43
C GLU A 14 21.70 37.31 16.63
N PHE A 15 22.86 37.66 17.20
CA PHE A 15 24.14 37.46 16.54
C PHE A 15 24.42 35.96 16.42
N ASP A 16 24.45 35.24 17.54
CA ASP A 16 24.68 33.80 17.55
C ASP A 16 23.39 33.01 17.72
N ARG A 17 23.30 31.92 16.95
CA ARG A 17 22.17 30.99 17.01
C ARG A 17 22.29 30.09 18.24
N PRO A 18 21.17 29.74 18.90
CA PRO A 18 21.17 28.75 19.96
C PRO A 18 21.74 27.41 19.47
N VAL A 19 22.53 26.74 20.29
CA VAL A 19 22.99 25.37 20.00
C VAL A 19 21.92 24.38 20.44
N VAL A 20 21.55 23.46 19.54
CA VAL A 20 20.52 22.45 19.78
C VAL A 20 21.07 21.04 19.59
N SER A 21 20.67 20.14 20.48
CA SER A 21 20.93 18.70 20.42
C SER A 21 19.62 17.91 20.53
N LEU A 22 19.52 16.83 19.76
CA LEU A 22 18.38 15.91 19.76
C LEU A 22 18.74 14.63 20.54
N SER A 23 17.78 14.06 21.27
CA SER A 23 17.99 12.78 21.98
C SER A 23 18.16 11.60 21.02
N ASP A 24 17.42 11.64 19.90
CA ASP A 24 17.32 10.53 18.95
C ASP A 24 17.48 11.08 17.53
N SER A 25 18.34 10.43 16.73
CA SER A 25 18.51 10.76 15.31
C SER A 25 17.53 10.02 14.40
N VAL A 26 16.91 8.94 14.89
CA VAL A 26 15.90 8.13 14.20
C VAL A 26 14.96 7.55 15.26
N MET A 27 13.65 7.51 14.98
CA MET A 27 12.68 6.88 15.87
C MET A 27 12.14 5.58 15.27
N THR A 28 12.12 4.49 16.05
CA THR A 28 11.51 3.22 15.63
C THR A 28 10.39 2.83 16.57
N LEU A 29 9.21 2.57 16.02
CA LEU A 29 8.03 2.10 16.75
C LEU A 29 7.59 0.73 16.24
N SER A 30 6.97 -0.04 17.11
CA SER A 30 6.34 -1.31 16.77
C SER A 30 4.98 -1.44 17.42
N CYS A 31 3.98 -1.89 16.67
CA CYS A 31 2.65 -2.20 17.20
C CYS A 31 1.98 -3.31 16.41
N ARG A 32 0.90 -3.87 16.96
CA ARG A 32 0.07 -4.84 16.24
C ARG A 32 -0.92 -4.12 15.32
N PRO A 33 -1.44 -4.82 14.28
CA PRO A 33 -2.50 -4.29 13.44
C PRO A 33 -3.67 -3.72 14.26
N GLY A 34 -4.03 -2.45 14.01
CA GLY A 34 -5.14 -1.77 14.70
C GLY A 34 -4.83 -1.18 16.07
N GLU A 35 -3.63 -1.39 16.62
CA GLU A 35 -3.20 -0.76 17.88
C GLU A 35 -2.59 0.63 17.63
N LYS A 36 -2.37 1.39 18.71
CA LYS A 36 -1.60 2.62 18.66
C LYS A 36 -0.18 2.35 19.15
N ALA A 37 0.81 2.92 18.47
CA ALA A 37 2.19 2.95 18.95
C ALA A 37 2.49 4.34 19.51
N GLU A 38 3.03 4.42 20.71
CA GLU A 38 3.40 5.69 21.35
C GLU A 38 4.92 5.81 21.44
N GLY A 39 5.43 7.02 21.24
CA GLY A 39 6.85 7.33 21.29
C GLY A 39 7.08 8.77 21.72
N SER A 40 8.35 9.14 21.95
CA SER A 40 8.71 10.53 22.20
C SER A 40 10.16 10.79 21.86
N PHE A 41 10.46 11.99 21.39
CA PHE A 41 11.84 12.49 21.24
C PHE A 41 12.01 13.78 22.04
N THR A 42 13.25 14.12 22.39
CA THR A 42 13.58 15.31 23.17
C THR A 42 14.54 16.21 22.42
N LEU A 43 14.20 17.50 22.36
CA LEU A 43 15.05 18.56 21.83
C LEU A 43 15.57 19.39 23.00
N THR A 44 16.90 19.51 23.11
CA THR A 44 17.57 20.29 24.16
C THR A 44 18.39 21.41 23.54
N ALA A 45 18.24 22.62 24.06
CA ALA A 45 18.98 23.81 23.67
C ALA A 45 19.83 24.36 24.84
N ASP A 46 20.79 25.21 24.51
CA ASP A 46 21.58 25.97 25.50
C ASP A 46 20.75 27.00 26.27
N ARG A 47 19.72 27.58 25.64
CA ARG A 47 18.76 28.53 26.22
C ARG A 47 17.30 28.17 25.86
N PRO A 48 16.29 28.75 26.53
CA PRO A 48 14.89 28.54 26.15
C PRO A 48 14.62 29.01 24.72
N ILE A 49 14.10 28.13 23.88
CA ILE A 49 13.73 28.44 22.48
C ILE A 49 12.25 28.15 22.22
N LYS A 50 11.68 28.80 21.22
CA LYS A 50 10.35 28.48 20.69
C LYS A 50 10.47 27.56 19.48
N GLY A 51 9.51 26.65 19.34
CA GLY A 51 9.41 25.80 18.17
C GLY A 51 8.06 25.13 18.02
N VAL A 52 7.87 24.51 16.85
CA VAL A 52 6.72 23.71 16.49
C VAL A 52 7.18 22.46 15.74
N ALA A 53 6.57 21.32 16.04
CA ALA A 53 6.85 20.06 15.38
C ALA A 53 5.68 19.65 14.48
N TYR A 54 6.01 19.13 13.30
CA TYR A 54 5.07 18.61 12.30
C TYR A 54 5.41 17.16 11.98
N ALA A 55 4.41 16.36 11.67
CA ALA A 55 4.59 14.99 11.18
C ALA A 55 4.27 14.89 9.69
N SER A 56 5.00 14.03 8.97
CA SER A 56 4.81 13.84 7.53
C SER A 56 3.49 13.14 7.15
N THR A 57 2.85 12.43 8.08
CA THR A 57 1.62 11.65 7.84
C THR A 57 0.52 12.01 8.83
N SER A 58 -0.74 11.96 8.40
CA SER A 58 -1.92 12.14 9.26
C SER A 58 -2.12 10.98 10.24
N ARG A 59 -1.44 9.84 10.04
CA ARG A 59 -1.45 8.71 10.99
C ARG A 59 -0.59 8.94 12.21
N MET A 60 0.32 9.92 12.17
CA MET A 60 1.23 10.24 13.25
C MET A 60 0.78 11.53 13.91
N THR A 61 0.17 11.40 15.08
CA THR A 61 -0.32 12.54 15.86
C THR A 61 0.74 13.00 16.86
N LEU A 62 0.85 14.32 17.04
CA LEU A 62 1.80 14.93 17.98
C LEU A 62 1.03 15.57 19.14
N GLU A 63 1.42 15.23 20.37
CA GLU A 63 0.89 15.89 21.56
C GLU A 63 1.73 17.14 21.87
N HIS A 64 1.06 18.28 22.07
CA HIS A 64 1.73 19.56 22.37
C HIS A 64 2.83 19.92 21.35
N ALA A 65 2.48 19.92 20.07
CA ALA A 65 3.39 20.19 18.96
C ALA A 65 4.16 21.52 19.08
N SER A 66 3.61 22.53 19.78
CA SER A 66 4.28 23.82 20.02
C SER A 66 4.86 23.89 21.42
N PHE A 67 6.06 24.48 21.54
CA PHE A 67 6.77 24.55 22.82
C PHE A 67 7.57 25.85 22.99
N HIS A 68 7.84 26.19 24.25
CA HIS A 68 8.78 27.23 24.65
C HIS A 68 9.55 26.77 25.89
N SER A 69 10.72 26.19 25.70
CA SER A 69 11.53 25.65 26.80
C SER A 69 12.98 25.43 26.39
N ARG A 70 13.84 25.15 27.37
CA ARG A 70 15.22 24.74 27.13
C ARG A 70 15.30 23.26 26.73
N ALA A 71 14.43 22.42 27.26
CA ALA A 71 14.33 21.00 26.92
C ALA A 71 12.86 20.67 26.68
N ALA A 72 12.51 20.35 25.43
CA ALA A 72 11.16 20.02 25.01
C ALA A 72 11.08 18.54 24.67
N ARG A 73 10.20 17.81 25.37
CA ARG A 73 9.87 16.42 25.05
C ARG A 73 8.57 16.40 24.27
N ILE A 74 8.62 15.91 23.03
CA ILE A 74 7.46 15.81 22.15
C ILE A 74 6.99 14.37 22.14
N PHE A 75 5.73 14.14 22.52
CA PHE A 75 5.10 12.83 22.46
C PHE A 75 4.38 12.65 21.12
N CYS A 76 4.41 11.44 20.60
CA CYS A 76 3.80 11.09 19.34
C CYS A 76 3.06 9.75 19.46
N ALA A 77 1.96 9.64 18.74
CA ALA A 77 1.16 8.43 18.67
C ALA A 77 0.81 8.11 17.22
N PHE A 78 1.21 6.92 16.78
CA PHE A 78 0.89 6.37 15.47
C PHE A 78 -0.37 5.52 15.53
N ASP A 79 -1.31 5.77 14.62
CA ASP A 79 -2.55 5.02 14.48
C ASP A 79 -2.42 3.93 13.40
N ALA A 80 -2.26 2.67 13.83
CA ALA A 80 -2.14 1.53 12.92
C ALA A 80 -3.49 0.93 12.46
N ARG A 81 -4.61 1.65 12.64
CA ARG A 81 -5.90 1.22 12.09
C ARG A 81 -5.83 1.07 10.58
N GLY A 82 -6.17 -0.13 10.11
CA GLY A 82 -6.20 -0.47 8.69
C GLY A 82 -4.89 -1.00 8.11
N PHE A 83 -3.79 -1.03 8.84
CA PHE A 83 -2.54 -1.63 8.36
C PHE A 83 -2.52 -3.15 8.55
N TRP A 84 -1.87 -3.86 7.63
CA TRP A 84 -1.70 -5.31 7.68
C TRP A 84 -0.42 -5.70 8.42
N GLY A 85 -0.40 -6.90 9.00
CA GLY A 85 0.79 -7.41 9.68
C GLY A 85 1.96 -7.61 8.72
N GLY A 86 3.14 -7.13 9.11
CA GLY A 86 4.37 -7.17 8.30
C GLY A 86 4.64 -5.90 7.47
N GLU A 87 3.76 -4.89 7.51
CA GLU A 87 4.02 -3.60 6.86
C GLU A 87 5.04 -2.74 7.63
N GLU A 88 5.86 -2.00 6.89
CA GLU A 88 6.81 -1.01 7.42
C GLU A 88 6.45 0.36 6.84
N ILE A 89 6.22 1.34 7.72
CA ILE A 89 5.81 2.70 7.35
C ILE A 89 6.95 3.65 7.69
N GLU A 90 7.41 4.39 6.69
CA GLU A 90 8.44 5.42 6.85
C GLU A 90 7.82 6.82 6.83
N GLY A 91 8.43 7.73 7.59
CA GLY A 91 8.09 9.15 7.56
C GLY A 91 9.11 9.98 8.33
N GLU A 92 8.78 11.24 8.56
CA GLU A 92 9.66 12.16 9.27
C GLU A 92 8.87 13.15 10.15
N PHE A 93 9.54 13.64 11.19
CA PHE A 93 9.14 14.84 11.90
C PHE A 93 9.97 16.02 11.42
N CYS A 94 9.32 17.15 11.14
CA CYS A 94 9.97 18.42 10.89
C CYS A 94 9.77 19.33 12.12
N VAL A 95 10.86 19.71 12.78
CA VAL A 95 10.84 20.55 13.97
C VAL A 95 11.41 21.92 13.60
N VAL A 96 10.52 22.91 13.50
CA VAL A 96 10.84 24.29 13.15
C VAL A 96 11.06 25.08 14.44
N THR A 97 12.27 25.57 14.67
CA THR A 97 12.64 26.28 15.91
C THR A 97 13.34 27.60 15.63
N GLU A 98 13.48 28.44 16.66
CA GLU A 98 14.29 29.66 16.59
C GLU A 98 15.77 29.43 16.29
N ALA A 99 16.26 28.20 16.47
CA ALA A 99 17.65 27.80 16.26
C ALA A 99 17.90 27.14 14.89
N GLY A 100 16.83 26.83 14.16
CA GLY A 100 16.92 26.08 12.91
C GLY A 100 15.76 25.11 12.73
N GLU A 101 15.74 24.48 11.56
CA GLU A 101 14.85 23.39 11.18
C GLU A 101 15.58 22.05 11.35
N PHE A 102 14.92 21.07 11.96
CA PHE A 102 15.48 19.75 12.24
C PHE A 102 14.56 18.65 11.73
N HIS A 103 15.13 17.63 11.08
CA HIS A 103 14.39 16.48 10.55
C HIS A 103 14.73 15.23 11.35
N ILE A 104 13.71 14.51 11.82
CA ILE A 104 13.86 13.26 12.56
C ILE A 104 13.07 12.17 11.82
N PRO A 105 13.73 11.28 11.07
CA PRO A 105 13.05 10.16 10.42
C PRO A 105 12.48 9.18 11.44
N TYR A 106 11.36 8.57 11.09
CA TYR A 106 10.79 7.47 11.87
C TYR A 106 10.37 6.29 10.99
N THR A 107 10.37 5.12 11.61
CA THR A 107 9.92 3.87 11.02
C THR A 107 8.97 3.16 11.96
N VAL A 108 7.77 2.80 11.49
CA VAL A 108 6.78 2.04 12.25
C VAL A 108 6.65 0.64 11.66
N ARG A 109 6.89 -0.39 12.48
CA ARG A 109 6.79 -1.79 12.10
C ARG A 109 5.50 -2.41 12.63
N ILE A 110 4.66 -2.90 11.74
CA ILE A 110 3.43 -3.59 12.12
C ILE A 110 3.73 -5.08 12.30
N GLU A 111 3.52 -5.61 13.51
CA GLU A 111 3.78 -7.02 13.80
C GLU A 111 2.92 -7.94 12.92
N PRO A 112 3.45 -9.09 12.43
CA PRO A 112 2.69 -10.04 11.65
C PRO A 112 1.48 -10.57 12.44
N HIS A 113 0.37 -10.82 11.73
CA HIS A 113 -0.85 -11.34 12.33
C HIS A 113 -0.57 -12.72 12.97
N GLN A 114 -0.80 -12.86 14.29
CA GLN A 114 -0.85 -14.18 14.90
C GLN A 114 -2.20 -14.80 14.52
N GLU A 115 -2.17 -15.87 13.70
CA GLU A 115 -3.37 -16.65 13.43
C GLU A 115 -3.90 -17.19 14.77
N THR A 116 -5.09 -16.74 15.17
CA THR A 116 -5.79 -17.36 16.28
C THR A 116 -6.17 -18.76 15.84
N GLU A 117 -5.65 -19.77 16.55
CA GLU A 117 -6.03 -21.18 16.42
C GLU A 117 -7.54 -21.35 16.74
N LYS A 118 -8.40 -20.95 15.80
CA LYS A 118 -9.81 -21.33 15.82
C LYS A 118 -9.94 -22.67 15.10
N GLU A 119 -9.97 -23.72 15.92
CA GLU A 119 -10.48 -25.07 15.64
C GLU A 119 -10.39 -25.51 14.17
N SER A 120 -9.15 -25.79 13.77
CA SER A 120 -8.72 -26.85 12.84
C SER A 120 -9.80 -27.60 12.04
N TYR A 121 -10.35 -26.93 11.02
CA TYR A 121 -10.73 -27.59 9.75
C TYR A 121 -9.56 -27.61 8.74
N ALA A 122 -8.53 -26.79 8.97
CA ALA A 122 -7.38 -26.62 8.10
C ALA A 122 -6.43 -27.85 8.07
N TYR A 123 -6.34 -28.63 9.16
CA TYR A 123 -5.45 -29.79 9.22
C TYR A 123 -5.75 -30.84 8.13
N PHE A 124 -7.01 -30.98 7.72
CA PHE A 124 -7.41 -31.98 6.72
C PHE A 124 -7.36 -31.46 5.28
N ILE A 125 -7.35 -30.14 5.07
CA ILE A 125 -7.34 -29.49 3.73
C ILE A 125 -5.90 -29.21 3.24
N SER A 126 -4.92 -29.18 4.15
CA SER A 126 -3.49 -28.99 3.81
C SER A 126 -2.80 -30.20 3.19
N ALA A 127 -3.46 -31.36 3.12
CA ALA A 127 -2.92 -32.56 2.50
C ALA A 127 -3.29 -32.60 1.02
N ASP A 128 -2.30 -32.82 0.14
CA ASP A 128 -2.53 -32.99 -1.30
C ASP A 128 -3.61 -34.07 -1.54
N PRO A 129 -4.64 -33.78 -2.39
CA PRO A 129 -5.58 -34.78 -2.87
C PRO A 129 -4.83 -35.97 -3.47
N ILE A 130 -4.97 -37.14 -2.84
CA ILE A 130 -4.34 -38.37 -3.31
C ILE A 130 -5.17 -38.90 -4.47
N GLU A 131 -4.51 -39.13 -5.60
CA GLU A 131 -5.13 -39.74 -6.77
C GLU A 131 -5.62 -41.16 -6.43
N PRO A 132 -6.85 -41.53 -6.80
CA PRO A 132 -7.31 -42.90 -6.68
C PRO A 132 -6.38 -43.82 -7.46
N LEU A 133 -6.21 -45.06 -6.98
CA LEU A 133 -5.41 -46.06 -7.69
C LEU A 133 -5.89 -46.15 -9.15
N PRO A 134 -4.97 -46.13 -10.14
CA PRO A 134 -5.35 -46.16 -11.55
C PRO A 134 -6.22 -47.38 -11.85
N GLU A 135 -7.19 -47.19 -12.75
CA GLU A 135 -7.94 -48.30 -13.34
C GLU A 135 -6.91 -49.29 -13.90
N LYS A 136 -6.83 -50.48 -13.30
CA LYS A 136 -6.11 -51.58 -13.92
C LYS A 136 -6.82 -51.84 -15.25
N PRO A 137 -6.10 -51.87 -16.39
CA PRO A 137 -6.67 -52.35 -17.64
C PRO A 137 -7.29 -53.72 -17.35
N GLU A 138 -8.50 -53.94 -17.86
CA GLU A 138 -9.09 -55.27 -17.84
C GLU A 138 -8.04 -56.25 -18.37
N GLU A 139 -7.52 -57.09 -17.48
CA GLU A 139 -6.72 -58.24 -17.89
C GLU A 139 -7.63 -59.00 -18.85
N GLU A 140 -7.24 -59.02 -20.13
CA GLU A 140 -7.81 -59.92 -21.12
C GLU A 140 -7.86 -61.29 -20.47
N LYS A 141 -9.05 -61.74 -20.11
CA LYS A 141 -9.26 -63.09 -19.61
C LYS A 141 -8.82 -64.00 -20.75
N GLU A 142 -7.62 -64.54 -20.62
CA GLU A 142 -7.15 -65.67 -21.39
C GLU A 142 -8.30 -66.67 -21.46
N LYS A 143 -8.73 -66.97 -22.68
CA LYS A 143 -9.58 -68.12 -22.95
C LYS A 143 -8.83 -69.35 -22.45
N VAL A 144 -9.08 -69.75 -21.21
CA VAL A 144 -8.73 -71.07 -20.72
C VAL A 144 -9.59 -72.06 -21.51
N ARG A 145 -9.07 -72.52 -22.65
CA ARG A 145 -9.45 -73.80 -23.23
C ARG A 145 -8.94 -74.86 -22.27
N THR A 146 -9.77 -75.29 -21.34
CA THR A 146 -9.52 -76.51 -20.58
C THR A 146 -9.70 -77.69 -21.54
N VAL A 147 -8.61 -78.07 -22.20
CA VAL A 147 -8.44 -79.43 -22.73
C VAL A 147 -8.12 -80.29 -21.52
N LEU A 148 -9.13 -80.97 -20.99
CA LEU A 148 -8.92 -82.04 -20.00
C LEU A 148 -8.53 -83.30 -20.77
N GLU A 149 -7.23 -83.59 -20.79
CA GLU A 149 -6.73 -84.92 -21.11
C GLU A 149 -7.24 -85.91 -20.05
N ILE A 150 -8.09 -86.82 -20.49
CA ILE A 150 -8.54 -87.97 -19.71
C ILE A 150 -7.38 -88.98 -19.67
N THR A 151 -6.73 -89.13 -18.51
CA THR A 151 -5.98 -90.35 -18.19
C THR A 151 -6.75 -91.13 -17.14
N GLY A 152 -7.13 -92.35 -17.54
CA GLY A 152 -8.15 -93.13 -16.89
C GLY A 152 -7.75 -93.76 -15.55
N LYS A 153 -8.78 -93.98 -14.73
CA LYS A 153 -8.93 -95.17 -13.89
C LYS A 153 -10.38 -95.61 -13.94
N ALA A 154 -10.58 -96.88 -14.26
CA ALA A 154 -11.86 -97.54 -14.47
C ALA A 154 -12.79 -97.44 -13.25
N GLY A 155 -14.01 -96.98 -13.48
CA GLY A 155 -15.13 -97.05 -12.56
C GLY A 155 -16.43 -96.95 -13.37
N ARG A 156 -17.19 -98.06 -13.41
CA ARG A 156 -18.56 -98.28 -13.89
C ARG A 156 -19.20 -97.13 -14.71
N GLU A 157 -19.52 -97.38 -15.98
CA GLU A 157 -20.40 -96.52 -16.78
C GLU A 157 -21.74 -96.36 -16.03
N LEU A 158 -22.03 -95.15 -15.56
CA LEU A 158 -23.35 -94.81 -15.01
C LEU A 158 -24.35 -94.75 -16.16
N THR A 159 -25.44 -95.49 -16.05
CA THR A 159 -26.57 -95.38 -16.97
C THR A 159 -27.38 -94.09 -16.70
N GLN A 160 -28.09 -93.56 -17.71
CA GLN A 160 -28.90 -92.33 -17.57
C GLN A 160 -29.90 -92.39 -16.39
N GLU A 161 -30.43 -93.58 -16.08
CA GLU A 161 -31.33 -93.78 -14.93
C GLU A 161 -30.61 -93.72 -13.57
N GLU A 162 -29.38 -94.22 -13.47
CA GLU A 162 -28.57 -94.18 -12.24
C GLU A 162 -28.11 -92.75 -11.93
N ALA A 163 -27.73 -91.99 -12.96
CA ALA A 163 -27.39 -90.57 -12.85
C ALA A 163 -28.58 -89.70 -12.39
N GLY A 164 -29.79 -89.97 -12.91
CA GLY A 164 -31.02 -89.31 -12.47
C GLY A 164 -31.36 -89.58 -11.01
N ARG A 165 -31.19 -90.83 -10.53
CA ARG A 165 -31.41 -91.18 -9.11
C ARG A 165 -30.40 -90.53 -8.17
N MET A 166 -29.13 -90.46 -8.57
CA MET A 166 -28.10 -89.79 -7.76
C MET A 166 -28.34 -88.27 -7.67
N ALA A 167 -28.75 -87.62 -8.75
CA ALA A 167 -29.14 -86.22 -8.71
C ALA A 167 -30.38 -86.00 -7.82
N ALA A 168 -31.40 -86.87 -7.90
CA ALA A 168 -32.56 -86.80 -7.02
C ALA A 168 -32.21 -87.01 -5.53
N GLN A 169 -31.22 -87.86 -5.21
CA GLN A 169 -30.72 -88.04 -3.83
C GLN A 169 -29.99 -86.80 -3.32
N ILE A 170 -29.17 -86.16 -4.16
CA ILE A 170 -28.49 -84.91 -3.80
C ILE A 170 -29.50 -83.76 -3.62
N LEU A 171 -30.54 -83.72 -4.46
CA LEU A 171 -31.63 -82.74 -4.39
C LEU A 171 -32.70 -83.09 -3.33
N HIS A 172 -32.57 -84.19 -2.58
CA HIS A 172 -33.51 -84.54 -1.51
C HIS A 172 -33.23 -83.78 -0.20
N GLY A 173 -32.02 -83.24 -0.05
CA GLY A 173 -31.65 -82.33 1.03
C GLY A 173 -32.09 -80.89 0.76
N SER A 174 -32.31 -80.10 1.81
CA SER A 174 -32.78 -78.71 1.71
C SER A 174 -31.79 -77.80 0.96
N HIS A 175 -30.49 -78.09 1.04
CA HIS A 175 -29.40 -77.31 0.43
C HIS A 175 -28.21 -78.22 0.07
N PRO A 176 -27.79 -78.31 -1.20
CA PRO A 176 -26.54 -78.99 -1.54
C PRO A 176 -25.33 -78.20 -1.01
N VAL A 177 -24.41 -78.85 -0.31
CA VAL A 177 -23.11 -78.28 0.10
C VAL A 177 -22.19 -78.14 -1.14
N ASP A 178 -21.14 -77.32 -1.09
CA ASP A 178 -20.24 -77.10 -2.25
C ASP A 178 -19.72 -78.37 -2.92
N LEU A 179 -19.47 -79.42 -2.13
CA LEU A 179 -19.06 -80.74 -2.63
C LEU A 179 -20.20 -81.45 -3.38
N GLU A 180 -21.45 -81.25 -2.96
CA GLU A 180 -22.66 -81.80 -3.58
C GLU A 180 -23.04 -81.04 -4.85
N TYR A 181 -22.80 -79.72 -4.90
CA TYR A 181 -22.89 -78.91 -6.11
C TYR A 181 -21.89 -79.37 -7.18
N ALA A 182 -20.61 -79.54 -6.81
CA ALA A 182 -19.59 -80.03 -7.73
C ALA A 182 -19.92 -81.44 -8.25
N ARG A 183 -20.47 -82.32 -7.39
CA ARG A 183 -20.96 -83.64 -7.80
C ARG A 183 -22.16 -83.54 -8.74
N LEU A 184 -23.12 -82.66 -8.50
CA LEU A 184 -24.27 -82.40 -9.39
C LEU A 184 -23.82 -81.93 -10.77
N GLU A 185 -22.85 -81.01 -10.83
CA GLU A 185 -22.24 -80.55 -12.07
C GLU A 185 -21.52 -81.68 -12.80
N GLU A 186 -20.72 -82.49 -12.10
CA GLU A 186 -19.98 -83.62 -12.67
C GLU A 186 -20.91 -84.71 -13.23
N ILE A 187 -21.98 -85.05 -12.51
CA ILE A 187 -22.99 -86.03 -12.96
C ILE A 187 -23.71 -85.51 -14.22
N TYR A 188 -24.10 -84.22 -14.23
CA TYR A 188 -24.75 -83.63 -15.39
C TYR A 188 -23.81 -83.56 -16.61
N HIS A 189 -22.53 -83.26 -16.40
CA HIS A 189 -21.54 -83.23 -17.49
C HIS A 189 -21.29 -84.61 -18.13
N LYS A 190 -21.46 -85.71 -17.38
CA LYS A 190 -21.28 -87.08 -17.88
C LYS A 190 -22.55 -87.68 -18.51
N CYS A 191 -23.74 -87.44 -17.95
CA CYS A 191 -24.97 -88.12 -18.35
C CYS A 191 -26.21 -87.21 -18.44
N GLY A 192 -26.05 -85.89 -18.53
CA GLY A 192 -27.15 -84.91 -18.42
C GLY A 192 -28.24 -85.07 -19.49
N SER A 193 -29.50 -85.15 -19.04
CA SER A 193 -30.71 -85.12 -19.88
C SER A 193 -31.50 -83.82 -19.70
N LYS A 194 -32.39 -83.48 -20.64
CA LYS A 194 -33.31 -82.33 -20.50
C LYS A 194 -34.22 -82.46 -19.27
N GLU A 195 -34.59 -83.69 -18.90
CA GLU A 195 -35.42 -83.99 -17.73
C GLU A 195 -34.65 -83.73 -16.43
N MET A 196 -33.40 -84.19 -16.34
CA MET A 196 -32.52 -83.93 -15.19
C MET A 196 -32.28 -82.43 -14.98
N LEU A 197 -32.05 -81.67 -16.06
CA LEU A 197 -31.91 -80.21 -16.00
C LEU A 197 -33.20 -79.54 -15.51
N ALA A 198 -34.36 -80.06 -15.92
CA ALA A 198 -35.65 -79.54 -15.50
C ALA A 198 -35.91 -79.77 -14.02
N ASP A 199 -35.55 -80.94 -13.50
CA ASP A 199 -35.67 -81.27 -12.08
C ASP A 199 -34.74 -80.41 -11.21
N ILE A 200 -33.50 -80.19 -11.65
CA ILE A 200 -32.53 -79.32 -10.95
C ILE A 200 -33.06 -77.88 -10.88
N CYS A 201 -33.45 -77.30 -12.02
CA CYS A 201 -34.00 -75.94 -12.07
C CYS A 201 -35.28 -75.81 -11.24
N ALA A 202 -36.21 -76.77 -11.34
CA ALA A 202 -37.46 -76.74 -10.58
C ALA A 202 -37.23 -76.88 -9.06
N HIS A 203 -36.22 -77.63 -8.63
CA HIS A 203 -35.82 -77.73 -7.23
C HIS A 203 -35.25 -76.40 -6.71
N PHE A 204 -34.32 -75.77 -7.44
CA PHE A 204 -33.76 -74.48 -7.02
C PHE A 204 -34.78 -73.34 -6.99
N ILE A 205 -35.73 -73.33 -7.95
CA ILE A 205 -36.86 -72.39 -7.96
C ILE A 205 -37.76 -72.59 -6.74
N ARG A 206 -38.08 -73.86 -6.40
CA ARG A 206 -38.89 -74.20 -5.21
C ARG A 206 -38.22 -73.74 -3.91
N ASN A 207 -36.89 -73.85 -3.85
CA ASN A 207 -36.08 -73.47 -2.68
C ASN A 207 -35.64 -71.99 -2.70
N GLY A 208 -36.11 -71.19 -3.65
CA GLY A 208 -35.87 -69.75 -3.64
C GLY A 208 -34.41 -69.33 -3.92
N ARG A 209 -33.60 -70.18 -4.56
CA ARG A 209 -32.16 -69.93 -4.76
C ARG A 209 -31.93 -68.88 -5.85
N THR A 210 -31.13 -67.87 -5.53
CA THR A 210 -30.78 -66.73 -6.39
C THR A 210 -29.27 -66.44 -6.42
N ASP A 211 -28.44 -67.39 -6.00
CA ASP A 211 -26.99 -67.27 -5.99
C ASP A 211 -26.35 -67.56 -7.36
N GLU A 212 -25.11 -67.14 -7.56
CA GLU A 212 -24.36 -67.32 -8.83
C GLU A 212 -24.23 -68.80 -9.25
N LYS A 213 -24.18 -69.73 -8.29
CA LYS A 213 -24.15 -71.17 -8.60
C LYS A 213 -25.49 -71.66 -9.14
N SER A 214 -26.60 -71.12 -8.63
CA SER A 214 -27.94 -71.37 -9.19
C SER A 214 -28.13 -70.77 -10.60
N PHE A 215 -27.49 -69.63 -10.89
CA PHE A 215 -27.55 -68.98 -12.20
C PHE A 215 -27.03 -69.87 -13.33
N PHE A 216 -25.95 -70.62 -13.09
CA PHE A 216 -25.39 -71.58 -14.04
C PHE A 216 -26.45 -72.54 -14.60
N TRP A 217 -27.31 -73.07 -13.72
CA TRP A 217 -28.38 -74.00 -14.07
C TRP A 217 -29.53 -73.31 -14.76
N TYR A 218 -29.98 -72.16 -14.25
CA TYR A 218 -31.05 -71.38 -14.88
C TYR A 218 -30.66 -70.94 -16.31
N LYS A 219 -29.41 -70.51 -16.52
CA LYS A 219 -28.89 -70.15 -17.85
C LYS A 219 -29.00 -71.32 -18.84
N ARG A 220 -28.57 -72.51 -18.44
CA ARG A 220 -28.70 -73.73 -19.26
C ARG A 220 -30.15 -74.14 -19.48
N GLY A 221 -31.00 -73.99 -18.47
CA GLY A 221 -32.44 -74.27 -18.55
C GLY A 221 -33.16 -73.37 -19.55
N VAL A 222 -32.83 -72.08 -19.54
CA VAL A 222 -33.34 -71.10 -20.51
C VAL A 222 -32.83 -71.40 -21.93
N GLN A 223 -31.53 -71.71 -22.10
CA GLN A 223 -30.95 -72.08 -23.39
C GLN A 223 -31.54 -73.36 -23.99
N SER A 224 -31.99 -74.29 -23.13
CA SER A 224 -32.62 -75.55 -23.53
C SER A 224 -34.13 -75.45 -23.77
N GLU A 225 -34.69 -74.25 -23.62
CA GLU A 225 -36.12 -73.92 -23.77
C GLU A 225 -37.04 -74.76 -22.86
N LEU A 226 -36.62 -74.98 -21.60
CA LEU A 226 -37.41 -75.75 -20.64
C LEU A 226 -38.68 -75.00 -20.20
N LYS A 227 -39.81 -75.70 -20.18
CA LYS A 227 -41.12 -75.16 -19.77
C LYS A 227 -41.33 -75.28 -18.26
N ILE A 228 -40.54 -74.57 -17.47
CA ILE A 228 -40.61 -74.57 -16.00
C ILE A 228 -41.19 -73.25 -15.51
N THR A 229 -42.15 -73.32 -14.59
CA THR A 229 -42.79 -72.14 -14.00
C THR A 229 -41.77 -71.26 -13.26
N LYS A 230 -41.81 -69.94 -13.49
CA LYS A 230 -40.92 -68.92 -12.91
C LYS A 230 -39.44 -68.98 -13.31
N LEU A 231 -39.09 -69.75 -14.34
CA LEU A 231 -37.69 -69.92 -14.75
C LEU A 231 -37.03 -68.61 -15.17
N TYR A 232 -37.73 -67.75 -15.91
CA TYR A 232 -37.18 -66.46 -16.36
C TYR A 232 -37.00 -65.46 -15.23
N GLU A 233 -37.90 -65.45 -14.24
CA GLU A 233 -37.83 -64.58 -13.07
C GLU A 233 -36.69 -64.98 -12.14
N TYR A 234 -36.47 -66.27 -11.92
CA TYR A 234 -35.32 -66.77 -11.15
C TYR A 234 -34.00 -66.60 -11.89
N PHE A 235 -34.01 -66.73 -13.22
CA PHE A 235 -32.86 -66.35 -14.04
C PHE A 235 -32.49 -64.88 -13.77
N MET A 236 -33.44 -63.94 -13.87
CA MET A 236 -33.19 -62.51 -13.63
C MET A 236 -32.78 -62.20 -12.18
N LYS A 237 -33.31 -62.94 -11.20
CA LYS A 237 -32.90 -62.79 -9.78
C LYS A 237 -31.48 -63.27 -9.50
N ALA A 238 -30.97 -64.21 -10.28
CA ALA A 238 -29.66 -64.83 -10.06
C ALA A 238 -28.55 -64.27 -10.96
N VAL A 239 -28.86 -63.30 -11.84
CA VAL A 239 -27.87 -62.70 -12.75
C VAL A 239 -26.70 -62.12 -11.93
N PRO A 240 -25.45 -62.52 -12.20
CA PRO A 240 -24.28 -61.93 -11.57
C PRO A 240 -24.07 -60.47 -11.98
N GLU A 241 -23.54 -59.63 -11.09
CA GLU A 241 -23.29 -58.20 -11.37
C GLU A 241 -22.42 -57.95 -12.61
N ASN A 242 -21.48 -58.85 -12.90
CA ASN A 242 -20.55 -58.74 -14.03
C ASN A 242 -21.03 -59.49 -15.30
N TYR A 243 -22.33 -59.73 -15.45
CA TYR A 243 -22.85 -60.44 -16.59
C TYR A 243 -22.80 -59.59 -17.87
N SER A 244 -22.05 -60.06 -18.87
CA SER A 244 -21.79 -59.32 -20.12
C SER A 244 -22.14 -60.11 -21.39
N GLU A 245 -23.09 -61.03 -21.30
CA GLU A 245 -23.57 -61.81 -22.47
C GLU A 245 -24.99 -61.36 -22.88
N PRO A 246 -25.38 -61.53 -24.16
CA PRO A 246 -26.74 -61.21 -24.60
C PRO A 246 -27.78 -62.13 -23.95
N PHE A 247 -28.91 -61.58 -23.52
CA PHE A 247 -30.02 -62.39 -23.03
C PHE A 247 -30.73 -63.17 -24.16
N PRO A 248 -31.20 -64.40 -23.90
CA PRO A 248 -31.91 -65.21 -24.89
C PRO A 248 -33.21 -64.54 -25.37
N LYS A 249 -33.50 -64.63 -26.68
CA LYS A 249 -34.67 -63.99 -27.29
C LYS A 249 -36.00 -64.36 -26.62
N ASN A 250 -36.17 -65.63 -26.23
CA ASN A 250 -37.40 -66.10 -25.59
C ASN A 250 -37.62 -65.46 -24.20
N LEU A 251 -36.55 -65.14 -23.48
CA LEU A 251 -36.61 -64.41 -22.22
C LEU A 251 -37.03 -62.95 -22.47
N LEU A 252 -36.47 -62.31 -23.49
CA LEU A 252 -36.84 -60.95 -23.88
C LEU A 252 -38.31 -60.87 -24.31
N LEU A 253 -38.82 -61.85 -25.07
CA LEU A 253 -40.23 -61.89 -25.47
C LEU A 253 -41.15 -62.13 -24.27
N TYR A 254 -40.73 -62.93 -23.29
CA TYR A 254 -41.51 -63.20 -22.08
C TYR A 254 -41.78 -61.93 -21.27
N PHE A 255 -40.74 -61.15 -20.94
CA PHE A 255 -40.90 -59.91 -20.17
C PHE A 255 -41.50 -58.75 -20.97
N GLN A 256 -41.67 -58.92 -22.29
CA GLN A 256 -42.31 -57.91 -23.13
C GLN A 256 -43.83 -57.92 -22.92
N MET A 257 -44.41 -59.11 -22.66
CA MET A 257 -45.84 -59.29 -22.46
C MET A 257 -46.28 -58.82 -21.07
N GLU A 258 -45.54 -59.21 -20.03
CA GLU A 258 -45.81 -58.82 -18.65
C GLU A 258 -44.50 -58.69 -17.87
N ASN A 259 -44.18 -57.48 -17.42
CA ASN A 259 -42.92 -57.20 -16.73
C ASN A 259 -43.13 -57.04 -15.21
N THR A 260 -42.94 -58.15 -14.48
CA THR A 260 -43.08 -58.25 -13.02
C THR A 260 -41.77 -57.98 -12.26
N LEU A 261 -40.71 -57.55 -12.95
CA LEU A 261 -39.39 -57.33 -12.37
C LEU A 261 -39.33 -56.06 -11.49
N ASN A 262 -38.44 -56.07 -10.49
CA ASN A 262 -38.15 -54.88 -9.69
C ASN A 262 -37.23 -53.89 -10.45
N SER A 263 -37.04 -52.67 -9.94
CA SER A 263 -36.24 -51.64 -10.63
C SER A 263 -34.81 -52.08 -10.98
N SER A 264 -34.11 -52.76 -10.07
CA SER A 264 -32.74 -53.25 -10.34
C SER A 264 -32.70 -54.29 -11.47
N GLN A 265 -33.65 -55.22 -11.47
CA GLN A 265 -33.77 -56.24 -12.51
C GLN A 265 -34.20 -55.65 -13.86
N LYS A 266 -35.09 -54.65 -13.85
CA LYS A 266 -35.47 -53.89 -15.05
C LYS A 266 -34.28 -53.15 -15.64
N ALA A 267 -33.49 -52.48 -14.81
CA ALA A 267 -32.26 -51.83 -15.25
C ALA A 267 -31.31 -52.84 -15.93
N CYS A 268 -31.10 -54.01 -15.34
CA CYS A 268 -30.27 -55.07 -15.92
C CYS A 268 -30.82 -55.59 -17.26
N LEU A 269 -32.13 -55.88 -17.34
CA LEU A 269 -32.81 -56.30 -18.58
C LEU A 269 -32.64 -55.25 -19.69
N TYR A 270 -32.95 -54.00 -19.40
CA TYR A 270 -32.93 -52.91 -20.36
C TYR A 270 -31.51 -52.54 -20.78
N ALA A 271 -30.54 -52.50 -19.85
CA ALA A 271 -29.14 -52.29 -20.18
C ALA A 271 -28.60 -53.40 -21.11
N ASN A 272 -29.00 -54.66 -20.90
CA ASN A 272 -28.63 -55.76 -21.79
C ASN A 272 -29.19 -55.58 -23.21
N ILE A 273 -30.46 -55.20 -23.33
CA ILE A 273 -31.08 -54.88 -24.63
C ILE A 273 -30.31 -53.75 -25.32
N VAL A 274 -29.97 -52.69 -24.58
CA VAL A 274 -29.20 -51.55 -25.11
C VAL A 274 -27.80 -51.93 -25.58
N ARG A 275 -27.11 -52.83 -24.86
CA ARG A 275 -25.76 -53.29 -25.20
C ARG A 275 -25.73 -54.22 -26.41
N PHE A 276 -26.69 -55.13 -26.53
CA PHE A 276 -26.57 -56.28 -27.46
C PHE A 276 -27.61 -56.34 -28.58
N GLN A 277 -28.77 -55.69 -28.47
CA GLN A 277 -29.78 -55.72 -29.54
C GLN A 277 -29.55 -54.56 -30.53
N PRO A 278 -29.53 -54.84 -31.85
CA PRO A 278 -29.50 -53.78 -32.85
C PRO A 278 -30.73 -52.89 -32.75
N GLN A 279 -30.57 -51.58 -32.96
CA GLN A 279 -31.68 -50.62 -32.93
C GLN A 279 -32.74 -50.89 -34.01
N THR A 280 -32.37 -51.59 -35.08
CA THR A 280 -33.27 -52.02 -36.15
C THR A 280 -34.09 -53.26 -35.81
N SER A 281 -33.80 -53.94 -34.70
CA SER A 281 -34.51 -55.15 -34.27
C SER A 281 -35.92 -54.84 -33.76
N ASP A 282 -36.88 -55.69 -34.10
CA ASP A 282 -38.26 -55.60 -33.61
C ASP A 282 -38.34 -55.63 -32.08
N ILE A 283 -37.45 -56.41 -31.44
CA ILE A 283 -37.36 -56.49 -29.98
C ILE A 283 -36.97 -55.12 -29.41
N TYR A 284 -35.94 -54.48 -29.98
CA TYR A 284 -35.48 -53.16 -29.50
C TYR A 284 -36.58 -52.12 -29.64
N ARG A 285 -37.27 -52.09 -30.79
CA ARG A 285 -38.36 -51.14 -31.06
C ARG A 285 -39.52 -51.33 -30.08
N ALA A 286 -39.90 -52.57 -29.79
CA ALA A 286 -40.99 -52.86 -28.87
C ALA A 286 -40.70 -52.44 -27.43
N TYR A 287 -39.44 -52.53 -26.99
CA TYR A 287 -39.02 -52.11 -25.66
C TYR A 287 -38.73 -50.62 -25.53
N ARG A 288 -38.57 -49.89 -26.64
CA ARG A 288 -38.09 -48.51 -26.65
C ARG A 288 -38.87 -47.59 -25.72
N GLU A 289 -40.19 -47.55 -25.85
CA GLU A 289 -41.05 -46.68 -25.04
C GLU A 289 -41.04 -47.08 -23.56
N GLN A 290 -40.97 -48.38 -23.26
CA GLN A 290 -40.88 -48.88 -21.88
C GLN A 290 -39.57 -48.49 -21.21
N ILE A 291 -38.45 -48.59 -21.96
CA ILE A 291 -37.12 -48.21 -21.48
C ILE A 291 -37.08 -46.70 -21.22
N GLU A 292 -37.64 -45.88 -22.12
CA GLU A 292 -37.68 -44.42 -21.98
C GLU A 292 -38.50 -43.99 -20.76
N ALA A 293 -39.71 -44.54 -20.59
CA ALA A 293 -40.54 -44.26 -19.41
C ALA A 293 -39.87 -44.69 -18.10
N PHE A 294 -39.24 -45.87 -18.07
CA PHE A 294 -38.49 -46.35 -16.92
C PHE A 294 -37.28 -45.48 -16.59
N MET A 295 -36.55 -45.04 -17.62
CA MET A 295 -35.39 -44.15 -17.50
C MET A 295 -35.78 -42.84 -16.81
N LEU A 296 -36.87 -42.19 -17.26
CA LEU A 296 -37.34 -40.92 -16.69
C LEU A 296 -37.82 -41.09 -15.24
N ASP A 297 -38.52 -42.18 -14.91
CA ASP A 297 -38.98 -42.49 -13.56
C ASP A 297 -37.82 -42.72 -12.58
N GLU A 298 -36.80 -43.49 -12.99
CA GLU A 298 -35.59 -43.70 -12.17
C GLU A 298 -34.72 -42.43 -12.07
N LEU A 299 -34.71 -41.59 -13.10
CA LEU A 299 -34.00 -40.30 -13.09
C LEU A 299 -34.58 -39.37 -12.02
N ILE A 300 -35.91 -39.17 -12.00
CA ILE A 300 -36.58 -38.32 -10.98
C ILE A 300 -36.26 -38.82 -9.56
N LYS A 301 -36.18 -40.14 -9.38
CA LYS A 301 -35.82 -40.79 -8.10
C LYS A 301 -34.33 -40.66 -7.74
N ARG A 302 -33.50 -40.07 -8.61
CA ARG A 302 -32.05 -39.90 -8.42
C ARG A 302 -31.32 -41.21 -8.24
N HIS A 303 -31.81 -42.27 -8.88
CA HIS A 303 -31.15 -43.56 -8.85
C HIS A 303 -30.02 -43.62 -9.87
N LEU A 304 -28.91 -44.26 -9.48
CA LEU A 304 -27.78 -44.46 -10.37
C LEU A 304 -27.15 -45.84 -10.12
N SER A 305 -26.90 -46.56 -11.20
CA SER A 305 -26.21 -47.85 -11.23
C SER A 305 -25.45 -47.97 -12.56
N GLU A 306 -24.59 -48.98 -12.70
CA GLU A 306 -23.89 -49.22 -13.99
C GLU A 306 -24.86 -49.55 -15.12
N ASP A 307 -25.95 -50.23 -14.82
CA ASP A 307 -26.98 -50.54 -15.81
C ASP A 307 -27.80 -49.30 -16.18
N LEU A 308 -28.19 -48.49 -15.18
CA LEU A 308 -28.88 -47.22 -15.43
C LEU A 308 -27.99 -46.24 -16.22
N ALA A 309 -26.69 -46.19 -15.95
CA ALA A 309 -25.76 -45.35 -16.69
C ALA A 309 -25.75 -45.67 -18.20
N VAL A 310 -25.83 -46.95 -18.58
CA VAL A 310 -25.94 -47.37 -19.97
C VAL A 310 -27.25 -46.93 -20.62
N ILE A 311 -28.35 -47.01 -19.86
CA ILE A 311 -29.66 -46.56 -20.31
C ILE A 311 -29.65 -45.03 -20.50
N TYR A 312 -29.14 -44.27 -19.52
CA TYR A 312 -29.02 -42.82 -19.61
C TYR A 312 -28.16 -42.39 -20.81
N ASP A 313 -26.98 -42.97 -20.99
CA ASP A 313 -26.12 -42.61 -22.12
C ASP A 313 -26.79 -42.87 -23.48
N ARG A 314 -27.68 -43.86 -23.58
CA ARG A 314 -28.39 -44.15 -24.82
C ARG A 314 -29.64 -43.30 -25.05
N PHE A 315 -30.50 -43.16 -24.03
CA PHE A 315 -31.85 -42.62 -24.17
C PHE A 315 -32.01 -41.18 -23.68
N LEU A 316 -31.14 -40.72 -22.77
CA LEU A 316 -31.23 -39.36 -22.24
C LEU A 316 -30.65 -38.38 -23.27
N VAL A 317 -31.52 -37.82 -24.10
CA VAL A 317 -31.23 -36.78 -25.10
C VAL A 317 -31.63 -35.40 -24.56
N GLU A 318 -31.05 -34.33 -25.12
CA GLU A 318 -31.19 -32.96 -24.60
C GLU A 318 -32.63 -32.43 -24.65
N GLU A 319 -33.44 -32.93 -25.58
CA GLU A 319 -34.84 -32.55 -25.78
C GLU A 319 -35.77 -33.08 -24.68
N LEU A 320 -35.39 -34.15 -23.98
CA LEU A 320 -36.15 -34.72 -22.86
C LEU A 320 -35.91 -33.98 -21.54
N LEU A 321 -34.89 -33.11 -21.48
CA LEU A 321 -34.53 -32.40 -20.25
C LEU A 321 -35.47 -31.21 -20.02
N THR A 322 -36.48 -31.45 -19.17
CA THR A 322 -37.21 -30.40 -18.46
C THR A 322 -36.41 -29.91 -17.26
N ILE A 323 -36.89 -28.86 -16.57
CA ILE A 323 -36.24 -28.33 -15.36
C ILE A 323 -36.10 -29.42 -14.27
N ASP A 324 -37.18 -30.18 -14.02
CA ASP A 324 -37.19 -31.23 -12.98
C ASP A 324 -36.22 -32.37 -13.32
N PHE A 325 -36.18 -32.80 -14.59
CA PHE A 325 -35.25 -33.84 -15.03
C PHE A 325 -33.80 -33.35 -15.02
N ALA A 326 -33.56 -32.09 -15.38
CA ALA A 326 -32.23 -31.50 -15.32
C ALA A 326 -31.72 -31.40 -13.88
N GLU A 327 -32.58 -31.02 -12.92
CA GLU A 327 -32.23 -30.98 -11.49
C GLU A 327 -31.85 -32.37 -10.98
N ALA A 328 -32.69 -33.37 -11.25
CA ALA A 328 -32.40 -34.75 -10.85
C ALA A 328 -31.12 -35.30 -11.52
N LEU A 329 -30.89 -34.95 -12.79
CA LEU A 329 -29.64 -35.28 -13.49
C LEU A 329 -28.42 -34.60 -12.86
N ALA A 330 -28.55 -33.33 -12.46
CA ALA A 330 -27.47 -32.58 -11.83
C ALA A 330 -27.06 -33.12 -10.46
N ASP A 331 -27.99 -33.74 -9.74
CA ASP A 331 -27.71 -34.45 -8.50
C ASP A 331 -26.90 -35.74 -8.72
N ILE A 332 -27.14 -36.46 -9.83
CA ILE A 332 -26.52 -37.78 -10.07
C ILE A 332 -25.33 -37.78 -11.03
N MET A 333 -25.22 -36.82 -11.96
CA MET A 333 -24.20 -36.87 -13.02
C MET A 333 -22.76 -36.78 -12.50
N PHE A 334 -22.57 -36.17 -11.33
CA PHE A 334 -21.27 -36.03 -10.66
C PHE A 334 -21.01 -37.14 -9.64
N LEU A 335 -21.93 -38.10 -9.48
CA LEU A 335 -21.72 -39.22 -8.58
C LEU A 335 -20.65 -40.15 -9.14
N ARG A 336 -19.75 -40.55 -8.24
CA ARG A 336 -18.69 -41.53 -8.49
C ARG A 336 -18.91 -42.72 -7.57
N ARG A 337 -18.68 -43.92 -8.10
CA ARG A 337 -18.73 -45.14 -7.31
C ARG A 337 -17.41 -45.31 -6.58
N ILE A 338 -17.46 -45.24 -5.26
CA ILE A 338 -16.34 -45.60 -4.41
C ILE A 338 -16.47 -47.06 -3.99
N ARG A 339 -15.37 -47.82 -4.08
CA ARG A 339 -15.26 -49.17 -3.52
C ARG A 339 -14.12 -49.23 -2.51
N CYS A 340 -14.43 -49.70 -1.31
CA CYS A 340 -13.48 -49.90 -0.23
C CYS A 340 -13.59 -51.34 0.27
N ARG A 341 -12.46 -52.05 0.34
CA ARG A 341 -12.39 -53.44 0.79
C ARG A 341 -12.21 -53.58 2.30
N ASP A 342 -11.93 -52.48 3.01
CA ASP A 342 -11.75 -52.50 4.45
C ASP A 342 -13.10 -52.55 5.16
N GLY A 343 -13.39 -53.69 5.80
CA GLY A 343 -14.67 -53.95 6.47
C GLY A 343 -14.93 -53.09 7.71
N ARG A 344 -13.96 -52.30 8.18
CA ARG A 344 -14.14 -51.38 9.33
C ARG A 344 -14.83 -50.08 8.95
N ILE A 345 -14.77 -49.70 7.67
CA ILE A 345 -15.34 -48.44 7.18
C ILE A 345 -16.86 -48.57 7.05
N ARG A 346 -17.58 -47.59 7.59
CA ARG A 346 -19.06 -47.55 7.59
C ARG A 346 -19.64 -46.39 6.79
N GLN A 347 -18.85 -45.34 6.57
CA GLN A 347 -19.30 -44.11 5.94
C GLN A 347 -18.14 -43.44 5.18
N VAL A 348 -18.51 -42.64 4.18
CA VAL A 348 -17.61 -41.81 3.40
C VAL A 348 -18.07 -40.37 3.52
N GLN A 349 -17.16 -39.45 3.82
CA GLN A 349 -17.42 -38.01 3.86
C GLN A 349 -16.69 -37.32 2.71
N VAL A 350 -17.37 -36.39 2.04
CA VAL A 350 -16.79 -35.52 1.02
C VAL A 350 -16.81 -34.08 1.51
N LEU A 351 -15.65 -33.44 1.47
CA LEU A 351 -15.42 -32.09 1.93
C LEU A 351 -14.99 -31.18 0.78
N TYR A 352 -15.48 -29.95 0.82
CA TYR A 352 -15.11 -28.85 -0.06
C TYR A 352 -14.86 -27.62 0.80
N GLU A 353 -13.79 -26.88 0.54
CA GLU A 353 -13.54 -25.59 1.19
C GLU A 353 -14.66 -24.58 0.89
N GLN A 354 -15.27 -24.73 -0.29
CA GLN A 354 -16.34 -23.88 -0.78
C GLN A 354 -17.67 -24.12 -0.06
N LEU A 355 -17.93 -25.30 0.50
CA LEU A 355 -19.25 -25.68 1.03
C LEU A 355 -19.32 -25.57 2.56
N GLN A 356 -20.46 -25.10 3.08
CA GLN A 356 -20.68 -24.98 4.54
C GLN A 356 -20.87 -26.34 5.23
N LYS A 357 -21.40 -27.33 4.50
CA LYS A 357 -21.74 -28.64 5.04
C LYS A 357 -20.91 -29.71 4.35
N ARG A 358 -20.42 -30.66 5.15
CA ARG A 358 -19.84 -31.91 4.66
C ARG A 358 -20.93 -32.85 4.15
N ILE A 359 -20.65 -33.56 3.08
CA ILE A 359 -21.55 -34.56 2.50
C ILE A 359 -21.17 -35.91 3.10
N THR A 360 -22.12 -36.61 3.72
CA THR A 360 -21.87 -37.91 4.37
C THR A 360 -22.75 -38.98 3.74
N VAL A 361 -22.14 -40.07 3.30
CA VAL A 361 -22.82 -41.18 2.62
C VAL A 361 -22.45 -42.51 3.31
N PRO A 362 -23.43 -43.38 3.64
CA PRO A 362 -23.13 -44.69 4.22
C PRO A 362 -22.48 -45.63 3.20
N LEU A 363 -21.55 -46.47 3.66
CA LEU A 363 -20.89 -47.50 2.86
C LEU A 363 -21.63 -48.83 3.04
N SER A 364 -22.31 -49.28 1.98
CA SER A 364 -23.11 -50.51 1.98
C SER A 364 -22.43 -51.57 1.11
N GLY A 365 -22.12 -52.74 1.68
CA GLY A 365 -21.45 -53.81 0.93
C GLY A 365 -20.06 -53.42 0.39
N GLY A 366 -19.36 -52.50 1.07
CA GLY A 366 -18.07 -51.97 0.62
C GLY A 366 -18.17 -50.96 -0.54
N GLN A 367 -19.38 -50.49 -0.89
CA GLN A 367 -19.60 -49.55 -1.99
C GLN A 367 -20.47 -48.35 -1.56
N ALA A 368 -20.25 -47.20 -2.18
CA ALA A 368 -21.12 -46.03 -2.06
C ALA A 368 -21.07 -45.17 -3.34
N LEU A 369 -22.06 -44.30 -3.51
CA LEU A 369 -22.06 -43.25 -4.53
C LEU A 369 -21.82 -41.91 -3.85
N ILE A 370 -20.74 -41.23 -4.21
CA ILE A 370 -20.35 -39.96 -3.61
C ILE A 370 -20.26 -38.86 -4.69
N PRO A 371 -20.71 -37.63 -4.41
CA PRO A 371 -20.61 -36.53 -5.36
C PRO A 371 -19.20 -35.95 -5.41
N VAL A 372 -18.59 -35.97 -6.59
CA VAL A 372 -17.26 -35.38 -6.83
C VAL A 372 -17.38 -34.33 -7.94
N TYR A 373 -17.52 -33.07 -7.54
CA TYR A 373 -17.74 -31.92 -8.41
C TYR A 373 -16.43 -31.32 -8.93
N THR A 374 -15.35 -31.35 -8.14
CA THR A 374 -14.09 -30.70 -8.50
C THR A 374 -12.90 -31.57 -8.11
N PRO A 375 -11.72 -31.40 -8.74
CA PRO A 375 -10.49 -32.09 -8.33
C PRO A 375 -10.03 -31.76 -6.90
N GLY A 376 -10.56 -30.69 -6.29
CA GLY A 376 -10.27 -30.28 -4.91
C GLY A 376 -11.10 -30.99 -3.85
N ALA A 377 -11.94 -31.96 -4.22
CA ALA A 377 -12.75 -32.71 -3.25
C ALA A 377 -11.86 -33.55 -2.32
N VAL A 378 -12.00 -33.36 -1.00
CA VAL A 378 -11.31 -34.19 -0.01
C VAL A 378 -12.25 -35.32 0.42
N ILE A 379 -11.82 -36.57 0.22
CA ILE A 379 -12.58 -37.77 0.56
C ILE A 379 -12.03 -38.36 1.86
N LEU A 380 -12.89 -38.50 2.88
CA LEU A 380 -12.57 -39.12 4.16
C LEU A 380 -13.35 -40.43 4.33
N LEU A 381 -12.64 -41.51 4.64
CA LEU A 381 -13.25 -42.80 5.02
C LEU A 381 -13.43 -42.83 6.54
N VAL A 382 -14.61 -43.18 7.02
CA VAL A 382 -14.96 -43.11 8.44
C VAL A 382 -15.40 -44.48 8.97
N ASP A 383 -14.77 -44.93 10.07
CA ASP A 383 -15.13 -46.17 10.73
C ASP A 383 -16.34 -46.03 11.68
N GLU A 384 -16.70 -47.14 12.32
CA GLU A 384 -17.82 -47.20 13.27
C GLU A 384 -17.59 -46.34 14.54
N LYS A 385 -16.34 -46.06 14.90
CA LYS A 385 -15.98 -45.22 16.06
C LYS A 385 -15.87 -43.74 15.70
N GLY A 386 -16.02 -43.37 14.43
CA GLY A 386 -15.88 -42.01 13.94
C GLY A 386 -14.44 -41.60 13.60
N SER A 387 -13.50 -42.54 13.57
CA SER A 387 -12.12 -42.24 13.15
C SER A 387 -12.07 -41.99 11.64
N CYS A 388 -11.40 -40.92 11.22
CA CYS A 388 -11.26 -40.54 9.81
C CYS A 388 -9.92 -41.02 9.23
N TYR A 389 -9.97 -41.60 8.04
CA TYR A 389 -8.82 -42.10 7.29
C TYR A 389 -8.78 -41.44 5.91
N THR A 390 -7.59 -41.01 5.50
CA THR A 390 -7.31 -40.47 4.16
C THR A 390 -6.44 -41.47 3.37
N SER A 391 -5.12 -41.40 3.56
CA SER A 391 -4.10 -42.17 2.83
C SER A 391 -3.94 -43.62 3.31
N SER A 392 -4.32 -43.91 4.55
CA SER A 392 -4.06 -45.19 5.21
C SER A 392 -4.97 -46.33 4.75
N VAL A 393 -6.06 -46.04 4.02
CA VAL A 393 -7.03 -47.04 3.54
C VAL A 393 -7.24 -46.87 2.03
N PRO A 394 -6.86 -47.85 1.21
CA PRO A 394 -7.00 -47.75 -0.24
C PRO A 394 -8.47 -47.90 -0.67
N TYR A 395 -8.87 -47.11 -1.66
CA TYR A 395 -10.16 -47.20 -2.33
C TYR A 395 -10.01 -47.00 -3.83
N THR A 396 -11.02 -47.41 -4.59
CA THR A 396 -11.13 -47.13 -6.03
C THR A 396 -12.32 -46.20 -6.28
N LEU A 397 -12.18 -45.27 -7.22
CA LEU A 397 -13.22 -44.33 -7.59
C LEU A 397 -13.53 -44.46 -9.09
N GLN A 398 -14.76 -44.83 -9.43
CA GLN A 398 -15.18 -45.05 -10.82
C GLN A 398 -16.23 -44.04 -11.25
N ARG A 399 -16.07 -43.51 -12.46
CA ARG A 399 -17.02 -42.63 -13.14
C ARG A 399 -18.10 -43.45 -13.83
N LEU A 400 -19.37 -43.15 -13.56
CA LEU A 400 -20.52 -43.87 -14.12
C LEU A 400 -21.14 -43.14 -15.32
N MET A 401 -21.16 -41.81 -15.33
CA MET A 401 -21.76 -41.01 -16.41
C MET A 401 -20.74 -40.08 -17.07
N ASN A 402 -21.00 -39.70 -18.32
CA ASN A 402 -20.24 -38.68 -19.00
C ASN A 402 -20.85 -37.29 -18.79
N GLU A 403 -20.57 -36.63 -17.65
CA GLU A 403 -21.11 -35.31 -17.32
C GLU A 403 -20.92 -34.24 -18.41
N LYS A 404 -19.82 -34.27 -19.18
CA LYS A 404 -19.53 -33.28 -20.24
C LYS A 404 -20.65 -33.15 -21.28
N ARG A 405 -21.40 -34.23 -21.52
CA ARG A 405 -22.52 -34.26 -22.47
C ARG A 405 -23.71 -33.42 -22.00
N TYR A 406 -23.93 -33.29 -20.69
CA TYR A 406 -25.15 -32.73 -20.13
C TYR A 406 -24.97 -31.38 -19.44
N VAL A 407 -23.74 -31.03 -19.04
CA VAL A 407 -23.42 -29.81 -18.28
C VAL A 407 -23.97 -28.55 -18.96
N LYS A 408 -23.78 -28.39 -20.27
CA LYS A 408 -24.24 -27.20 -21.01
C LYS A 408 -25.76 -27.06 -20.96
N ARG A 409 -26.48 -28.14 -21.25
CA ARG A 409 -27.95 -28.14 -21.22
C ARG A 409 -28.49 -27.91 -19.80
N CYS A 410 -27.84 -28.48 -18.79
CA CYS A 410 -28.19 -28.24 -17.40
C CYS A 410 -27.91 -26.79 -16.97
N GLN A 411 -26.83 -26.16 -17.46
CA GLN A 411 -26.53 -24.74 -17.20
C GLN A 411 -27.59 -23.80 -17.77
N GLU A 412 -28.15 -24.13 -18.94
CA GLU A 412 -29.24 -23.36 -19.57
C GLU A 412 -30.54 -23.41 -18.76
N LEU A 413 -30.84 -24.57 -18.17
CA LEU A 413 -32.10 -24.81 -17.45
C LEU A 413 -32.01 -24.45 -15.96
N LEU A 414 -30.86 -24.70 -15.31
CA LEU A 414 -30.67 -24.56 -13.87
C LEU A 414 -29.83 -23.34 -13.52
N ARG A 415 -30.45 -22.38 -12.83
CA ARG A 415 -29.80 -21.12 -12.46
C ARG A 415 -29.04 -21.15 -11.13
N TYR A 416 -29.42 -22.02 -10.20
CA TYR A 416 -28.93 -21.95 -8.81
C TYR A 416 -28.59 -23.31 -8.18
N HIS A 417 -28.33 -24.34 -9.00
CA HIS A 417 -28.00 -25.66 -8.49
C HIS A 417 -26.57 -25.73 -7.93
N GLN A 418 -26.42 -25.97 -6.63
CA GLN A 418 -25.15 -25.88 -5.91
C GLN A 418 -24.01 -26.71 -6.51
N GLY A 419 -24.23 -28.02 -6.75
CA GLY A 419 -23.19 -28.91 -7.29
C GLY A 419 -22.74 -28.56 -8.71
N LEU A 420 -23.69 -28.29 -9.61
CA LEU A 420 -23.43 -27.83 -10.97
C LEU A 420 -22.58 -26.57 -11.02
N TYR A 421 -22.90 -25.52 -10.24
CA TYR A 421 -22.11 -24.28 -10.26
C TYR A 421 -20.74 -24.42 -9.62
N LEU A 422 -20.59 -25.33 -8.66
CA LEU A 422 -19.27 -25.69 -8.14
C LEU A 422 -18.41 -26.36 -9.23
N TYR A 423 -18.99 -27.26 -10.04
CA TYR A 423 -18.29 -27.85 -11.20
C TYR A 423 -18.01 -26.83 -12.32
N LEU A 424 -18.97 -25.95 -12.65
CA LEU A 424 -18.81 -24.96 -13.72
C LEU A 424 -17.72 -23.92 -13.42
N CYS A 425 -17.51 -23.60 -12.15
CA CYS A 425 -16.51 -22.62 -11.72
C CYS A 425 -15.13 -23.27 -11.50
N ASP A 426 -15.10 -24.40 -10.78
CA ASP A 426 -13.87 -24.99 -10.22
C ASP A 426 -13.57 -26.42 -10.75
N GLY A 427 -14.34 -26.91 -11.73
CA GLY A 427 -14.25 -28.30 -12.20
C GLY A 427 -13.03 -28.60 -13.07
N THR A 428 -12.41 -27.58 -13.67
CA THR A 428 -11.28 -27.72 -14.62
C THR A 428 -9.92 -27.30 -14.05
N SER A 429 -9.89 -26.55 -12.94
CA SER A 429 -8.68 -25.99 -12.34
C SER A 429 -8.89 -25.77 -10.84
N ARG A 430 -7.81 -25.85 -10.06
CA ARG A 430 -7.80 -25.42 -8.64
C ARG A 430 -7.80 -23.89 -8.48
N TYR A 431 -7.47 -23.15 -9.54
CA TYR A 431 -7.40 -21.69 -9.55
C TYR A 431 -8.53 -21.11 -10.38
N HIS A 432 -9.23 -20.12 -9.83
CA HIS A 432 -10.26 -19.36 -10.54
C HIS A 432 -9.62 -18.57 -11.67
N VAL A 433 -10.00 -18.85 -12.92
CA VAL A 433 -9.64 -18.01 -14.06
C VAL A 433 -10.94 -17.49 -14.65
N LEU A 434 -11.27 -16.25 -14.35
CA LEU A 434 -12.48 -15.62 -14.89
C LEU A 434 -12.26 -15.26 -16.36
N THR A 435 -13.24 -15.60 -17.18
CA THR A 435 -13.32 -15.33 -18.61
C THR A 435 -14.69 -14.76 -18.93
N ALA A 436 -14.82 -14.14 -20.10
CA ALA A 436 -16.12 -13.64 -20.58
C ALA A 436 -17.20 -14.74 -20.64
N GLU A 437 -16.80 -16.00 -20.81
CA GLU A 437 -17.72 -17.14 -20.90
C GLU A 437 -18.19 -17.65 -19.54
N ASN A 438 -17.39 -17.50 -18.47
CA ASN A 438 -17.70 -18.09 -17.17
C ASN A 438 -18.09 -17.06 -16.09
N ILE A 439 -17.91 -15.76 -16.32
CA ILE A 439 -18.16 -14.73 -15.31
C ILE A 439 -19.60 -14.75 -14.80
N GLU A 440 -20.56 -15.02 -15.68
CA GLU A 440 -21.97 -15.15 -15.31
C GLU A 440 -22.23 -16.34 -14.37
N ASN A 441 -21.43 -17.41 -14.47
CA ASN A 441 -21.51 -18.53 -13.52
C ASN A 441 -21.03 -18.11 -12.13
N TYR A 442 -19.92 -17.37 -12.06
CA TYR A 442 -19.39 -16.84 -10.81
C TYR A 442 -20.33 -15.81 -10.16
N LYS A 443 -21.01 -14.96 -10.95
CA LYS A 443 -22.06 -14.05 -10.45
C LYS A 443 -23.20 -14.82 -9.77
N ARG A 444 -23.60 -15.97 -10.34
CA ARG A 444 -24.66 -16.83 -9.76
C ARG A 444 -24.24 -17.49 -8.45
N VAL A 445 -22.96 -17.86 -8.28
CA VAL A 445 -22.43 -18.42 -7.02
C VAL A 445 -22.72 -17.52 -5.82
N LEU A 446 -22.67 -16.20 -5.98
CA LEU A 446 -22.97 -15.26 -4.90
C LEU A 446 -24.43 -15.38 -4.40
N LYS A 447 -25.37 -15.78 -5.27
CA LYS A 447 -26.80 -15.92 -4.97
C LYS A 447 -27.18 -17.31 -4.44
N ILE A 448 -26.35 -18.33 -4.69
CA ILE A 448 -26.62 -19.72 -4.26
C ILE A 448 -26.38 -19.89 -2.74
N SER A 449 -27.27 -20.60 -2.06
CA SER A 449 -27.14 -20.92 -0.64
C SER A 449 -26.22 -22.15 -0.41
N GLY A 450 -25.63 -22.25 0.78
CA GLY A 450 -24.77 -23.39 1.17
C GLY A 450 -23.28 -23.24 0.84
N PHE A 451 -22.87 -22.19 0.13
CA PHE A 451 -21.45 -21.80 -0.01
C PHE A 451 -20.94 -21.02 1.23
N THR A 452 -19.66 -21.16 1.56
CA THR A 452 -19.03 -20.44 2.68
C THR A 452 -18.93 -18.94 2.39
N ALA A 453 -18.97 -18.11 3.44
CA ALA A 453 -18.81 -16.65 3.29
C ALA A 453 -17.45 -16.30 2.68
N ARG A 454 -16.38 -16.99 3.09
CA ARG A 454 -15.03 -16.85 2.55
C ARG A 454 -14.98 -17.10 1.04
N TYR A 455 -15.60 -18.19 0.57
CA TYR A 455 -15.62 -18.50 -0.85
C TYR A 455 -16.37 -17.43 -1.66
N LYS A 456 -17.53 -16.97 -1.17
CA LYS A 456 -18.27 -15.88 -1.82
C LYS A 456 -17.48 -14.58 -1.88
N GLU A 457 -16.72 -14.26 -0.84
CA GLU A 457 -15.86 -13.07 -0.83
C GLU A 457 -14.74 -13.18 -1.87
N ASN A 458 -14.04 -14.32 -1.92
CA ASN A 458 -13.00 -14.57 -2.92
C ASN A 458 -13.55 -14.44 -4.34
N VAL A 459 -14.71 -15.06 -4.62
CA VAL A 459 -15.37 -14.96 -5.94
C VAL A 459 -15.71 -13.50 -6.29
N ARG A 460 -16.19 -12.72 -5.32
CA ARG A 460 -16.51 -11.31 -5.55
C ARG A 460 -15.27 -10.49 -5.87
N GLN A 461 -14.16 -10.72 -5.16
CA GLN A 461 -12.88 -10.07 -5.45
C GLN A 461 -12.37 -10.39 -6.86
N GLU A 462 -12.47 -11.65 -7.28
CA GLU A 462 -12.08 -12.06 -8.63
C GLU A 462 -12.96 -11.40 -9.71
N ILE A 463 -14.28 -11.29 -9.48
CA ILE A 463 -15.20 -10.57 -10.38
C ILE A 463 -14.79 -9.09 -10.50
N LEU A 464 -14.52 -8.43 -9.37
CA LEU A 464 -14.08 -7.03 -9.35
C LEU A 464 -12.76 -6.84 -10.10
N GLN A 465 -11.81 -7.76 -9.92
CA GLN A 465 -10.53 -7.73 -10.60
C GLN A 465 -10.66 -7.95 -12.11
N TYR A 466 -11.54 -8.85 -12.55
CA TYR A 466 -11.81 -9.07 -13.97
C TYR A 466 -12.31 -7.81 -14.66
N TYR A 467 -13.35 -7.16 -14.12
CA TYR A 467 -13.92 -5.95 -14.71
C TYR A 467 -12.94 -4.78 -14.69
N TYR A 468 -12.15 -4.67 -13.62
CA TYR A 468 -11.09 -3.69 -13.52
C TYR A 468 -9.98 -3.90 -14.56
N ALA A 469 -9.56 -5.14 -14.79
CA ALA A 469 -8.52 -5.49 -15.77
C ALA A 469 -8.97 -5.27 -17.22
N ASN A 470 -10.25 -5.49 -17.52
CA ASN A 470 -10.81 -5.32 -18.87
C ASN A 470 -11.32 -3.90 -19.16
N HIS A 471 -11.28 -3.00 -18.17
CA HIS A 471 -11.82 -1.63 -18.27
C HIS A 471 -13.35 -1.52 -18.46
N ASP A 472 -14.11 -2.61 -18.25
CA ASP A 472 -15.57 -2.67 -18.42
C ASP A 472 -16.34 -2.44 -17.11
N LEU A 473 -15.91 -1.46 -16.32
CA LEU A 473 -16.48 -1.21 -14.99
C LEU A 473 -17.96 -0.79 -15.03
N ASP A 474 -18.45 -0.33 -16.18
CA ASP A 474 -19.84 0.12 -16.32
C ASP A 474 -20.87 -1.01 -16.21
N GLU A 475 -20.48 -2.24 -16.56
CA GLU A 475 -21.31 -3.44 -16.45
C GLU A 475 -21.39 -4.01 -15.02
N LEU A 476 -20.66 -3.42 -14.07
CA LEU A 476 -20.65 -3.90 -12.69
C LEU A 476 -21.85 -3.32 -11.91
N ASP A 477 -22.81 -4.17 -11.58
CA ASP A 477 -23.98 -3.80 -10.78
C ASP A 477 -23.59 -3.32 -9.36
N ARG A 478 -24.41 -2.45 -8.78
CA ARG A 478 -24.19 -1.95 -7.41
C ARG A 478 -24.21 -3.05 -6.33
N GLU A 479 -24.80 -4.22 -6.62
CA GLU A 479 -24.85 -5.35 -5.69
C GLU A 479 -23.48 -6.02 -5.44
N PHE A 480 -22.47 -5.73 -6.27
CA PHE A 480 -21.12 -6.28 -6.12
C PHE A 480 -20.22 -5.43 -5.19
N PHE A 481 -20.67 -4.27 -4.73
CA PHE A 481 -19.92 -3.43 -3.80
C PHE A 481 -20.19 -3.87 -2.35
N VAL A 482 -19.13 -4.09 -1.58
CA VAL A 482 -19.20 -4.67 -0.23
C VAL A 482 -19.07 -3.59 0.82
N SER A 483 -19.88 -3.69 1.87
CA SER A 483 -19.78 -2.81 3.04
C SER A 483 -18.66 -3.23 3.99
N GLU A 484 -18.38 -4.53 4.09
CA GLU A 484 -17.31 -5.11 4.91
C GLU A 484 -16.04 -5.34 4.10
N THR A 485 -15.02 -4.50 4.35
CA THR A 485 -13.70 -4.59 3.71
C THR A 485 -12.61 -5.13 4.65
N ALA A 486 -13.00 -5.62 5.83
CA ALA A 486 -12.08 -6.04 6.89
C ALA A 486 -11.21 -7.25 6.51
N CYS A 487 -11.71 -8.13 5.64
CA CYS A 487 -11.01 -9.35 5.23
C CYS A 487 -10.14 -9.16 3.97
N MET A 488 -10.09 -7.95 3.39
CA MET A 488 -9.38 -7.68 2.13
C MET A 488 -7.92 -7.33 2.38
N THR A 489 -7.00 -7.86 1.57
CA THR A 489 -5.58 -7.49 1.64
C THR A 489 -5.38 -6.00 1.31
N PRO A 490 -4.28 -5.34 1.71
CA PRO A 490 -3.98 -3.95 1.33
C PRO A 490 -4.04 -3.71 -0.19
N LYS A 491 -3.52 -4.65 -0.98
CA LYS A 491 -3.54 -4.57 -2.44
C LYS A 491 -4.95 -4.62 -3.00
N ASP A 492 -5.80 -5.47 -2.44
CA ASP A 492 -7.19 -5.61 -2.89
C ASP A 492 -8.04 -4.40 -2.46
N ARG A 493 -7.80 -3.86 -1.26
CA ARG A 493 -8.42 -2.61 -0.81
C ARG A 493 -8.04 -1.43 -1.70
N ALA A 494 -6.78 -1.35 -2.11
CA ALA A 494 -6.34 -0.33 -3.05
C ALA A 494 -7.06 -0.45 -4.40
N LYS A 495 -7.05 -1.65 -5.01
CA LYS A 495 -7.80 -1.90 -6.25
C LYS A 495 -9.30 -1.59 -6.11
N TYR A 496 -9.92 -2.00 -5.00
CA TYR A 496 -11.32 -1.73 -4.74
C TYR A 496 -11.60 -0.22 -4.63
N THR A 497 -10.74 0.52 -3.94
CA THR A 497 -10.81 1.99 -3.87
C THR A 497 -10.72 2.61 -5.27
N GLU A 498 -9.83 2.09 -6.12
CA GLU A 498 -9.70 2.56 -7.50
C GLU A 498 -10.95 2.29 -8.34
N ILE A 499 -11.58 1.13 -8.17
CA ILE A 499 -12.87 0.79 -8.80
C ILE A 499 -13.94 1.80 -8.38
N LEU A 500 -14.02 2.13 -7.09
CA LEU A 500 -14.97 3.13 -6.56
C LEU A 500 -14.75 4.51 -7.22
N ILE A 501 -13.50 4.96 -7.31
CA ILE A 501 -13.15 6.24 -7.96
C ILE A 501 -13.56 6.22 -9.45
N LEU A 502 -13.26 5.14 -10.17
CA LEU A 502 -13.58 5.01 -11.59
C LEU A 502 -15.09 4.97 -11.86
N ARG A 503 -15.89 4.47 -10.90
CA ARG A 503 -17.36 4.46 -10.96
C ARG A 503 -18.02 5.75 -10.47
N GLY A 504 -17.24 6.74 -10.04
CA GLY A 504 -17.74 8.01 -9.51
C GLY A 504 -18.33 7.92 -8.09
N LEU A 505 -18.06 6.82 -7.38
CA LEU A 505 -18.49 6.58 -6.00
C LEU A 505 -17.48 7.20 -5.03
N TYR A 506 -17.34 8.53 -5.10
CA TYR A 506 -16.26 9.25 -4.41
C TYR A 506 -16.36 9.23 -2.88
N GLU A 507 -17.56 9.29 -2.31
CA GLU A 507 -17.75 9.22 -0.85
C GLU A 507 -17.27 7.89 -0.26
N GLU A 508 -17.59 6.78 -0.93
CA GLU A 508 -17.18 5.45 -0.51
C GLU A 508 -15.67 5.26 -0.68
N ALA A 509 -15.10 5.78 -1.78
CA ALA A 509 -13.66 5.82 -1.99
C ALA A 509 -12.93 6.66 -0.92
N TRP A 510 -13.50 7.82 -0.54
CA TRP A 510 -12.95 8.68 0.51
C TRP A 510 -12.92 7.96 1.85
N ASN A 511 -14.02 7.31 2.22
CA ASN A 511 -14.10 6.50 3.44
C ASN A 511 -13.07 5.35 3.44
N MET A 512 -12.85 4.70 2.30
CA MET A 512 -11.83 3.66 2.17
C MET A 512 -10.42 4.20 2.42
N VAL A 513 -10.10 5.33 1.81
CA VAL A 513 -8.80 6.00 1.94
C VAL A 513 -8.57 6.51 3.37
N TRP A 514 -9.59 7.11 3.99
CA TRP A 514 -9.51 7.59 5.37
C TRP A 514 -9.32 6.44 6.38
N ARG A 515 -10.02 5.31 6.18
CA ARG A 515 -9.93 4.15 7.10
C ARG A 515 -8.66 3.35 6.91
N HIS A 516 -8.28 3.06 5.68
CA HIS A 516 -7.25 2.06 5.35
C HIS A 516 -5.96 2.65 4.78
N GLY A 517 -5.92 3.97 4.53
CA GLY A 517 -4.79 4.64 3.89
C GLY A 517 -4.88 4.65 2.36
N TYR A 518 -3.99 5.42 1.73
CA TYR A 518 -3.94 5.65 0.28
C TYR A 518 -2.62 5.23 -0.38
N SER A 519 -1.66 4.70 0.38
CA SER A 519 -0.29 4.44 -0.08
C SER A 519 -0.21 3.53 -1.32
N MET A 520 -1.08 2.51 -1.41
CA MET A 520 -1.11 1.56 -2.52
C MET A 520 -2.07 1.95 -3.66
N VAL A 521 -2.81 3.05 -3.54
CA VAL A 521 -3.77 3.50 -4.57
C VAL A 521 -3.03 4.30 -5.65
N ARG A 522 -3.32 4.04 -6.93
CA ARG A 522 -2.70 4.78 -8.05
C ARG A 522 -2.90 6.29 -7.90
N SER A 523 -1.79 7.04 -7.89
CA SER A 523 -1.79 8.51 -7.69
C SER A 523 -2.69 9.25 -8.67
N LYS A 524 -2.79 8.79 -9.93
CA LYS A 524 -3.68 9.40 -10.95
C LYS A 524 -5.16 9.41 -10.53
N LEU A 525 -5.60 8.39 -9.79
CA LEU A 525 -6.97 8.30 -9.28
C LEU A 525 -7.13 9.08 -7.98
N LEU A 526 -6.08 9.12 -7.14
CA LEU A 526 -6.06 9.97 -5.96
C LEU A 526 -6.21 11.46 -6.29
N ILE A 527 -5.66 11.95 -7.42
CA ILE A 527 -5.91 13.33 -7.89
C ILE A 527 -7.41 13.59 -8.06
N LYS A 528 -8.13 12.67 -8.72
CA LYS A 528 -9.56 12.82 -8.97
C LYS A 528 -10.33 12.87 -7.65
N LEU A 529 -9.97 11.99 -6.71
CA LEU A 529 -10.60 11.93 -5.40
C LEU A 529 -10.29 13.19 -4.56
N ALA A 530 -9.03 13.63 -4.51
CA ALA A 530 -8.61 14.83 -3.79
C ALA A 530 -9.27 16.09 -4.37
N ALA A 531 -9.24 16.28 -5.68
CA ALA A 531 -9.87 17.42 -6.34
C ALA A 531 -11.40 17.44 -6.15
N TRP A 532 -12.04 16.27 -6.12
CA TRP A 532 -13.45 16.18 -5.74
C TRP A 532 -13.68 16.58 -4.29
N LYS A 533 -12.85 16.11 -3.34
CA LYS A 533 -13.02 16.42 -1.91
C LYS A 533 -12.72 17.89 -1.59
N ILE A 534 -11.72 18.50 -2.23
CA ILE A 534 -11.42 19.93 -2.11
C ILE A 534 -12.65 20.76 -2.48
N ARG A 535 -13.30 20.44 -3.61
CA ARG A 535 -14.51 21.13 -4.06
C ARG A 535 -15.72 20.87 -3.17
N GLU A 536 -15.88 19.66 -2.67
CA GLU A 536 -17.00 19.33 -1.77
C GLU A 536 -16.88 20.04 -0.42
N LYS A 537 -15.65 20.27 0.05
CA LYS A 537 -15.36 21.06 1.26
C LYS A 537 -15.25 22.56 1.02
N ASP A 538 -15.59 23.07 -0.17
CA ASP A 538 -15.45 24.50 -0.52
C ASP A 538 -14.07 25.09 -0.15
N TYR A 539 -13.00 24.31 -0.37
CA TYR A 539 -11.62 24.68 -0.05
C TYR A 539 -11.34 24.91 1.46
N GLU A 540 -12.17 24.41 2.37
CA GLU A 540 -11.86 24.44 3.81
C GLU A 540 -10.66 23.55 4.18
N GLU A 541 -9.92 23.96 5.22
CA GLU A 541 -8.80 23.20 5.75
C GLU A 541 -9.23 21.84 6.32
N ASP A 542 -8.55 20.78 5.92
CA ASP A 542 -8.70 19.44 6.46
C ASP A 542 -7.33 18.76 6.53
N GLU A 543 -6.90 18.43 7.74
CA GLU A 543 -5.56 17.89 8.01
C GLU A 543 -5.28 16.62 7.17
N PHE A 544 -6.27 15.73 7.02
CA PHE A 544 -6.10 14.51 6.24
C PHE A 544 -5.98 14.81 4.74
N LEU A 545 -6.79 15.73 4.22
CA LEU A 545 -6.75 16.17 2.83
C LEU A 545 -5.42 16.86 2.50
N VAL A 546 -4.89 17.72 3.38
CA VAL A 546 -3.57 18.35 3.19
C VAL A 546 -2.48 17.28 3.04
N LYS A 547 -2.48 16.25 3.90
CA LYS A 547 -1.49 15.15 3.82
C LYS A 547 -1.68 14.29 2.57
N LEU A 548 -2.91 14.03 2.14
CA LEU A 548 -3.19 13.34 0.88
C LEU A 548 -2.69 14.15 -0.33
N CYS A 549 -2.96 15.44 -0.36
CA CYS A 549 -2.47 16.36 -1.39
C CYS A 549 -0.94 16.39 -1.43
N LEU A 550 -0.29 16.42 -0.26
CA LEU A 550 1.17 16.36 -0.13
C LEU A 550 1.73 15.04 -0.69
N PHE A 551 1.10 13.90 -0.37
CA PHE A 551 1.49 12.61 -0.93
C PHE A 551 1.37 12.58 -2.46
N ILE A 552 0.29 13.13 -3.03
CA ILE A 552 0.13 13.25 -4.49
C ILE A 552 1.22 14.16 -5.08
N PHE A 553 1.55 15.24 -4.38
CA PHE A 553 2.59 16.19 -4.77
C PHE A 553 3.97 15.54 -4.85
N GLN A 554 4.38 14.85 -3.78
CA GLN A 554 5.66 14.14 -3.68
C GLN A 554 5.81 13.00 -4.72
N ASN A 555 4.71 12.45 -5.22
CA ASN A 555 4.72 11.49 -6.33
C ASN A 555 4.76 12.13 -7.73
N HIS A 556 4.91 13.46 -7.82
CA HIS A 556 4.99 14.24 -9.07
C HIS A 556 3.76 14.07 -10.01
N LYS A 557 2.55 14.04 -9.45
CA LYS A 557 1.29 13.86 -10.20
C LYS A 557 0.21 14.91 -9.88
N TYR A 558 0.56 16.08 -9.38
CA TYR A 558 -0.37 17.12 -8.94
C TYR A 558 -1.04 17.90 -10.09
N ASN A 559 -2.10 18.63 -9.76
CA ASN A 559 -2.78 19.60 -10.63
C ASN A 559 -2.96 20.95 -9.90
N GLU A 560 -3.48 21.95 -10.62
CA GLU A 560 -3.74 23.30 -10.10
C GLU A 560 -4.50 23.31 -8.76
N SER A 561 -5.64 22.63 -8.66
CA SER A 561 -6.44 22.61 -7.42
C SER A 561 -5.68 22.04 -6.21
N ILE A 562 -4.82 21.04 -6.42
CA ILE A 562 -3.97 20.47 -5.35
C ILE A 562 -2.89 21.46 -4.94
N LEU A 563 -2.26 22.14 -5.89
CA LEU A 563 -1.22 23.14 -5.60
C LEU A 563 -1.79 24.36 -4.87
N GLU A 564 -2.95 24.86 -5.30
CA GLU A 564 -3.69 25.94 -4.63
C GLU A 564 -4.01 25.55 -3.18
N TYR A 565 -4.53 24.34 -2.97
CA TYR A 565 -4.86 23.84 -1.64
C TYR A 565 -3.62 23.68 -0.74
N LEU A 566 -2.52 23.14 -1.26
CA LEU A 566 -1.26 23.02 -0.51
C LEU A 566 -0.67 24.39 -0.19
N SER A 567 -0.72 25.34 -1.12
CA SER A 567 -0.20 26.70 -0.90
C SER A 567 -0.98 27.44 0.19
N GLY A 568 -2.29 27.18 0.29
CA GLY A 568 -3.13 27.74 1.35
C GLY A 568 -2.88 27.13 2.74
N TYR A 569 -2.63 25.82 2.85
CA TYR A 569 -2.77 25.11 4.13
C TYR A 569 -1.56 24.27 4.57
N TYR A 570 -0.56 24.02 3.73
CA TYR A 570 0.57 23.18 4.13
C TYR A 570 1.52 23.92 5.08
N ASP A 571 1.64 23.40 6.31
CA ASP A 571 2.66 23.76 7.27
C ASP A 571 3.64 22.60 7.49
N GLY A 572 4.95 22.88 7.37
CA GLY A 572 5.99 21.87 7.50
C GLY A 572 7.37 22.43 7.18
N SER A 573 8.19 21.65 6.47
CA SER A 573 9.54 22.07 6.12
C SER A 573 9.60 23.20 5.10
N ALA A 574 10.57 24.10 5.26
CA ALA A 574 10.81 25.17 4.31
C ALA A 574 11.20 24.63 2.92
N GLU A 575 11.85 23.46 2.88
CA GLU A 575 12.18 22.75 1.64
C GLU A 575 10.92 22.34 0.86
N VAL A 576 9.93 21.74 1.52
CA VAL A 576 8.70 21.31 0.86
C VAL A 576 7.85 22.52 0.45
N MET A 577 7.76 23.55 1.29
CA MET A 577 7.08 24.80 0.94
C MET A 577 7.72 25.47 -0.29
N GLU A 578 9.06 25.51 -0.37
CA GLU A 578 9.75 26.00 -1.57
C GLU A 578 9.43 25.15 -2.81
N ALA A 579 9.41 23.82 -2.68
CA ALA A 579 9.06 22.94 -3.79
C ALA A 579 7.62 23.19 -4.29
N ILE A 580 6.67 23.39 -3.38
CA ILE A 580 5.29 23.76 -3.71
C ILE A 580 5.26 25.11 -4.42
N TRP A 581 5.97 26.12 -3.89
CA TRP A 581 6.06 27.45 -4.51
C TRP A 581 6.61 27.38 -5.95
N ARG A 582 7.71 26.66 -6.18
CA ARG A 582 8.28 26.48 -7.53
C ARG A 582 7.26 25.85 -8.49
N ALA A 583 6.58 24.80 -8.05
CA ALA A 583 5.56 24.13 -8.85
C ALA A 583 4.33 25.02 -9.10
N ALA A 584 3.90 25.79 -8.11
CA ALA A 584 2.79 26.73 -8.26
C ALA A 584 3.10 27.86 -9.25
N ARG A 585 4.36 28.34 -9.26
CA ARG A 585 4.84 29.35 -10.20
C ARG A 585 4.86 28.85 -11.64
N GLU A 586 5.22 27.60 -11.88
CA GLU A 586 5.10 26.97 -13.22
C GLU A 586 3.66 26.92 -13.74
N PHE A 587 2.67 26.92 -12.82
CA PHE A 587 1.24 26.98 -13.13
C PHE A 587 0.67 28.41 -13.10
N GLU A 588 1.52 29.43 -12.90
CA GLU A 588 1.12 30.84 -12.79
C GLU A 588 0.10 31.12 -11.65
N LEU A 589 0.16 30.33 -10.57
CA LEU A 589 -0.75 30.48 -9.43
C LEU A 589 -0.29 31.61 -8.52
N ASN A 590 -1.26 32.35 -7.97
CA ASN A 590 -1.01 33.30 -6.89
C ASN A 590 -0.89 32.55 -5.56
N VAL A 591 0.30 32.59 -4.97
CA VAL A 591 0.63 31.88 -3.73
C VAL A 591 1.14 32.83 -2.63
N PHE A 592 0.58 34.04 -2.58
CA PHE A 592 0.95 35.09 -1.63
C PHE A 592 1.10 34.61 -0.18
N ASP A 593 0.12 33.84 0.33
CA ASP A 593 0.12 33.34 1.72
C ASP A 593 1.23 32.31 1.97
N LEU A 594 1.60 31.52 0.96
CA LEU A 594 2.71 30.57 1.03
C LEU A 594 4.05 31.32 1.08
N GLU A 595 4.21 32.35 0.24
CA GLU A 595 5.44 33.15 0.18
C GLU A 595 5.67 33.91 1.49
N GLU A 596 4.62 34.53 2.05
CA GLU A 596 4.68 35.20 3.35
C GLU A 596 5.10 34.24 4.47
N ARG A 597 4.48 33.06 4.50
CA ARG A 597 4.74 32.01 5.50
C ARG A 597 6.15 31.45 5.38
N LEU A 598 6.59 31.16 4.15
CA LEU A 598 7.90 30.60 3.86
C LEU A 598 9.01 31.59 4.25
N LEU A 599 8.90 32.86 3.86
CA LEU A 599 9.84 33.91 4.27
C LEU A 599 9.83 34.10 5.79
N GLY A 600 8.64 34.11 6.40
CA GLY A 600 8.49 34.20 7.85
C GLY A 600 9.16 33.04 8.60
N GLN A 601 9.04 31.81 8.09
CA GLN A 601 9.72 30.64 8.64
C GLN A 601 11.24 30.73 8.47
N MET A 602 11.75 31.11 7.28
CA MET A 602 13.19 31.28 7.06
C MET A 602 13.81 32.33 8.00
N LEU A 603 13.12 33.44 8.25
CA LEU A 603 13.55 34.46 9.22
C LEU A 603 13.46 33.96 10.66
N PHE A 604 12.44 33.15 10.97
CA PHE A 604 12.26 32.56 12.29
C PHE A 604 13.34 31.53 12.63
N THR A 605 13.69 30.66 11.69
CA THR A 605 14.79 29.67 11.84
C THR A 605 16.16 30.33 11.68
N GLY A 606 16.21 31.49 11.03
CA GLY A 606 17.43 32.18 10.62
C GLY A 606 18.13 31.49 9.44
N GLN A 607 17.55 30.45 8.85
CA GLN A 607 18.09 29.69 7.72
C GLN A 607 17.40 30.12 6.43
N LEU A 608 17.98 31.10 5.73
CA LEU A 608 17.53 31.47 4.39
C LEU A 608 18.05 30.48 3.35
N ARG A 609 17.21 30.21 2.35
CA ARG A 609 17.56 29.41 1.18
C ARG A 609 17.99 30.33 0.03
N GLU A 610 18.63 29.78 -0.99
CA GLU A 610 19.13 30.55 -2.13
C GLU A 610 18.01 31.29 -2.88
N SER A 611 16.84 30.67 -2.97
CA SER A 611 15.64 31.25 -3.59
C SER A 611 14.94 32.32 -2.76
N ALA A 612 15.37 32.58 -1.52
CA ALA A 612 14.66 33.48 -0.61
C ALA A 612 14.47 34.88 -1.20
N PHE A 613 15.46 35.38 -1.95
CA PHE A 613 15.36 36.68 -2.60
C PHE A 613 14.33 36.69 -3.75
N GLU A 614 14.26 35.61 -4.52
CA GLU A 614 13.27 35.47 -5.58
C GLU A 614 11.84 35.38 -5.02
N ILE A 615 11.65 34.57 -3.97
CA ILE A 615 10.37 34.46 -3.24
C ILE A 615 9.96 35.83 -2.68
N PHE A 616 10.91 36.59 -2.14
CA PHE A 616 10.66 37.95 -1.66
C PHE A 616 10.23 38.90 -2.78
N CYS A 617 10.87 38.83 -3.96
CA CYS A 617 10.49 39.64 -5.12
C CYS A 617 9.04 39.35 -5.56
N ASP A 618 8.67 38.07 -5.64
CA ASP A 618 7.32 37.66 -6.04
C ASP A 618 6.29 38.11 -4.98
N TYR A 619 6.52 37.84 -3.69
CA TYR A 619 5.69 38.31 -2.57
C TYR A 619 5.49 39.82 -2.58
N HIS A 620 6.56 40.60 -2.76
CA HIS A 620 6.49 42.05 -2.78
C HIS A 620 5.75 42.58 -4.02
N SER A 621 5.90 41.91 -5.18
CA SER A 621 5.20 42.28 -6.41
C SER A 621 3.67 42.15 -6.29
N LEU A 622 3.21 41.24 -5.44
CA LEU A 622 1.80 41.00 -5.12
C LEU A 622 1.26 41.92 -4.01
N GLY A 623 2.07 42.88 -3.51
CA GLY A 623 1.69 43.83 -2.48
C GLY A 623 2.16 43.48 -1.07
N GLY A 624 3.12 42.56 -0.92
CA GLY A 624 3.72 42.20 0.36
C GLY A 624 4.62 43.30 0.93
N ASP A 625 4.07 44.22 1.71
CA ASP A 625 4.76 45.36 2.33
C ASP A 625 4.74 45.33 3.88
N GLY A 626 4.22 44.25 4.46
CA GLY A 626 4.00 44.11 5.90
C GLY A 626 5.24 43.79 6.76
N LEU A 627 4.99 43.16 7.92
CA LEU A 627 6.02 42.80 8.89
C LEU A 627 7.12 41.90 8.29
N VAL A 628 6.74 40.93 7.45
CA VAL A 628 7.68 39.99 6.83
C VAL A 628 8.64 40.72 5.90
N SER A 629 8.12 41.62 5.06
CA SER A 629 8.94 42.45 4.15
C SER A 629 9.97 43.27 4.93
N ARG A 630 9.52 44.01 5.94
CA ARG A 630 10.40 44.84 6.79
C ARG A 630 11.45 44.01 7.52
N ALA A 631 11.07 42.87 8.09
CA ALA A 631 11.99 41.95 8.75
C ALA A 631 13.02 41.37 7.76
N TYR A 632 12.59 41.02 6.55
CA TYR A 632 13.45 40.47 5.51
C TYR A 632 14.50 41.49 5.03
N LEU A 633 14.07 42.71 4.69
CA LEU A 633 14.99 43.80 4.31
C LEU A 633 15.97 44.15 5.44
N THR A 634 15.48 44.15 6.69
CA THR A 634 16.35 44.40 7.87
C THR A 634 17.37 43.29 8.07
N TRP A 635 16.97 42.03 7.84
CA TRP A 635 17.89 40.91 7.89
C TRP A 635 18.98 41.00 6.81
N LEU A 636 18.61 41.30 5.56
CA LEU A 636 19.58 41.47 4.48
C LEU A 636 20.55 42.63 4.75
N ALA A 637 20.04 43.77 5.22
CA ALA A 637 20.87 44.91 5.61
C ALA A 637 21.85 44.54 6.74
N PHE A 638 21.40 43.79 7.74
CA PHE A 638 22.26 43.30 8.81
C PHE A 638 23.36 42.35 8.30
N GLN A 639 23.02 41.40 7.41
CA GLN A 639 24.00 40.49 6.83
C GLN A 639 25.10 41.26 6.06
N ASP A 640 24.72 42.26 5.25
CA ASP A 640 25.69 43.05 4.48
C ASP A 640 26.50 44.02 5.34
N PHE A 641 25.82 44.82 6.15
CA PHE A 641 26.45 45.91 6.89
C PHE A 641 27.25 45.42 8.10
N VAL A 642 26.67 44.49 8.87
CA VAL A 642 27.23 44.00 10.13
C VAL A 642 28.05 42.72 9.93
N ARG A 643 27.56 41.73 9.16
CA ARG A 643 28.29 40.46 8.95
C ARG A 643 29.23 40.47 7.75
N GLY A 644 29.14 41.47 6.87
CA GLY A 644 29.97 41.57 5.66
C GLY A 644 29.60 40.55 4.57
N VAL A 645 28.42 39.94 4.65
CA VAL A 645 27.89 39.01 3.65
C VAL A 645 27.10 39.82 2.61
N PRO A 646 27.54 39.89 1.34
CA PRO A 646 26.94 40.78 0.36
C PRO A 646 25.46 40.49 0.16
N ALA A 647 24.64 41.54 0.14
CA ALA A 647 23.22 41.41 -0.17
C ALA A 647 22.99 40.99 -1.64
N PRO A 648 21.91 40.26 -1.96
CA PRO A 648 21.53 39.94 -3.34
C PRO A 648 21.37 41.19 -4.21
N GLU A 649 21.68 41.06 -5.51
CA GLU A 649 21.54 42.15 -6.48
C GLU A 649 20.07 42.63 -6.54
N GLY A 650 19.87 43.95 -6.56
CA GLY A 650 18.53 44.56 -6.52
C GLY A 650 17.98 44.83 -5.11
N THR A 651 18.55 44.24 -4.04
CA THR A 651 18.10 44.45 -2.64
C THR A 651 17.98 45.94 -2.28
N TYR A 652 18.97 46.74 -2.69
CA TYR A 652 19.01 48.17 -2.36
C TYR A 652 17.96 49.01 -3.09
N GLU A 653 17.38 48.51 -4.19
CA GLU A 653 16.25 49.18 -4.84
C GLU A 653 14.97 49.08 -4.00
N TYR A 654 14.75 47.92 -3.36
CA TYR A 654 13.63 47.73 -2.42
C TYR A 654 13.84 48.52 -1.13
N LEU A 655 15.07 48.54 -0.59
CA LEU A 655 15.41 49.41 0.55
C LEU A 655 15.19 50.90 0.21
N GLU A 656 15.60 51.36 -0.97
CA GLU A 656 15.42 52.76 -1.38
C GLU A 656 13.93 53.15 -1.45
N LYS A 657 13.06 52.25 -1.93
CA LYS A 657 11.60 52.43 -1.94
C LYS A 657 11.01 52.45 -0.52
N ALA A 658 11.36 51.47 0.31
CA ALA A 658 10.87 51.37 1.69
C ALA A 658 11.30 52.57 2.55
N ILE A 659 12.53 53.08 2.34
CA ILE A 659 12.99 54.34 2.96
C ILE A 659 12.20 55.54 2.42
N ALA A 660 11.88 55.57 1.12
CA ALA A 660 11.10 56.66 0.52
C ALA A 660 9.67 56.76 1.09
N TRP A 661 9.09 55.61 1.46
CA TRP A 661 7.74 55.52 2.03
C TRP A 661 7.71 55.57 3.57
N GLU A 662 8.86 55.87 4.20
CA GLU A 662 8.99 56.01 5.66
C GLU A 662 8.47 54.79 6.44
N GLU A 663 8.76 53.58 5.95
CA GLU A 663 8.25 52.31 6.51
C GLU A 663 8.80 51.92 7.91
N ASN A 664 9.28 52.87 8.72
CA ASN A 664 9.86 52.66 10.04
C ASN A 664 10.85 51.48 10.06
N LEU A 665 11.80 51.50 9.13
CA LEU A 665 12.89 50.53 9.07
C LEU A 665 13.88 50.75 10.22
N ALA A 666 14.58 49.70 10.63
CA ALA A 666 15.65 49.80 11.61
C ALA A 666 16.84 50.61 11.08
N ASP A 667 17.63 51.19 11.99
CA ASP A 667 18.80 52.02 11.64
C ASP A 667 19.80 51.29 10.75
N VAL A 668 20.01 49.98 10.99
CA VAL A 668 20.88 49.12 10.16
C VAL A 668 20.52 49.17 8.67
N CYS A 669 19.24 49.30 8.31
CA CYS A 669 18.79 49.44 6.92
C CYS A 669 19.30 50.74 6.30
N GLY A 670 19.17 51.85 7.05
CA GLY A 670 19.63 53.15 6.60
C GLY A 670 21.16 53.21 6.50
N LEU A 671 21.87 52.63 7.45
CA LEU A 671 23.33 52.54 7.43
C LEU A 671 23.85 51.67 6.28
N ALA A 672 23.23 50.51 6.03
CA ALA A 672 23.54 49.65 4.90
C ALA A 672 23.32 50.38 3.57
N TYR A 673 22.18 51.06 3.43
CA TYR A 673 21.87 51.86 2.24
C TYR A 673 22.90 52.98 2.01
N LEU A 674 23.29 53.73 3.04
CA LEU A 674 24.31 54.78 2.90
C LEU A 674 25.69 54.19 2.56
N LYS A 675 26.05 53.02 3.12
CA LYS A 675 27.28 52.31 2.76
C LYS A 675 27.28 51.90 1.30
N ASP A 676 26.17 51.37 0.78
CA ASP A 676 26.03 51.06 -0.65
C ASP A 676 26.19 52.31 -1.52
N LEU A 677 25.50 53.41 -1.18
CA LEU A 677 25.65 54.69 -1.90
C LEU A 677 27.10 55.20 -1.91
N SER A 678 27.87 54.97 -0.83
CA SER A 678 29.28 55.39 -0.75
C SER A 678 30.16 54.74 -1.81
N VAL A 679 29.83 53.51 -2.24
CA VAL A 679 30.60 52.71 -3.20
C VAL A 679 30.08 52.84 -4.64
N ARG A 680 28.81 53.23 -4.84
CA ARG A 680 28.22 53.42 -6.19
C ARG A 680 29.00 54.45 -7.01
N LYS A 681 29.17 54.23 -8.32
CA LYS A 681 29.88 55.18 -9.20
C LYS A 681 29.19 56.54 -9.35
N HIS A 682 27.87 56.53 -9.52
CA HIS A 682 27.06 57.73 -9.73
C HIS A 682 25.87 57.74 -8.77
N LEU A 683 25.53 58.93 -8.27
CA LEU A 683 24.37 59.18 -7.42
C LEU A 683 23.43 60.11 -8.18
N ASN A 684 22.15 59.76 -8.23
CA ASN A 684 21.13 60.67 -8.75
C ASN A 684 20.80 61.77 -7.72
N GLU A 685 20.09 62.81 -8.14
CA GLU A 685 19.79 63.96 -7.28
C GLU A 685 18.94 63.59 -6.06
N HIS A 686 17.95 62.70 -6.23
CA HIS A 686 17.13 62.21 -5.13
C HIS A 686 17.94 61.44 -4.07
N GLN A 687 18.86 60.58 -4.52
CA GLN A 687 19.78 59.83 -3.67
C GLN A 687 20.72 60.76 -2.92
N ARG A 688 21.23 61.83 -3.57
CA ARG A 688 22.07 62.84 -2.91
C ARG A 688 21.33 63.57 -1.80
N ILE A 689 20.15 64.13 -2.10
CA ILE A 689 19.34 64.86 -1.11
C ILE A 689 19.01 63.97 0.08
N ARG A 690 18.59 62.72 -0.18
CA ARG A 690 18.26 61.76 0.87
C ARG A 690 19.48 61.35 1.69
N ALA A 691 20.61 61.07 1.04
CA ALA A 691 21.85 60.73 1.71
C ALA A 691 22.31 61.87 2.63
N GLU A 692 22.24 63.13 2.18
CA GLU A 692 22.56 64.30 3.00
C GLU A 692 21.68 64.39 4.25
N GLN A 693 20.37 64.20 4.11
CA GLN A 693 19.43 64.22 5.23
C GLN A 693 19.73 63.12 6.25
N MET A 694 19.84 61.87 5.77
CA MET A 694 20.09 60.71 6.63
C MET A 694 21.46 60.80 7.33
N LEU A 695 22.51 61.22 6.62
CA LEU A 695 23.83 61.44 7.21
C LEU A 695 23.78 62.50 8.30
N GLY A 696 23.09 63.62 8.06
CA GLY A 696 22.89 64.67 9.06
C GLY A 696 22.23 64.14 10.33
N ASP A 697 21.25 63.25 10.20
CA ASP A 697 20.55 62.64 11.33
C ASP A 697 21.45 61.68 12.12
N TYR A 698 22.15 60.76 11.44
CA TYR A 698 23.06 59.81 12.08
C TYR A 698 24.26 60.51 12.75
N ILE A 699 24.85 61.53 12.11
CA ILE A 699 25.95 62.31 12.67
C ILE A 699 25.50 63.05 13.95
N ARG A 700 24.29 63.63 13.96
CA ARG A 700 23.70 64.26 15.16
C ARG A 700 23.48 63.26 16.29
N ARG A 701 23.09 62.02 15.95
CA ARG A 701 22.94 60.89 16.89
C ARG A 701 24.28 60.25 17.30
N ARG A 702 25.42 60.77 16.84
CA ARG A 702 26.78 60.24 17.04
C ARG A 702 27.01 58.84 16.44
N MET A 703 26.18 58.41 15.49
CA MET A 703 26.34 57.18 14.72
C MET A 703 27.23 57.45 13.50
N ARG A 704 28.55 57.44 13.70
CA ARG A 704 29.55 57.77 12.67
C ARG A 704 30.39 56.56 12.34
N PHE A 705 30.60 56.33 11.05
CA PHE A 705 31.33 55.18 10.51
C PHE A 705 32.28 55.64 9.41
N GLY A 706 33.35 54.90 9.16
CA GLY A 706 34.41 55.25 8.21
C GLY A 706 33.90 55.46 6.79
N PHE A 707 32.96 54.64 6.33
CA PHE A 707 32.38 54.76 4.98
C PHE A 707 31.70 56.12 4.73
N MET A 708 31.30 56.82 5.79
CA MET A 708 30.64 58.12 5.69
C MET A 708 31.61 59.20 5.20
N LYS A 709 32.92 59.08 5.43
CA LYS A 709 33.92 60.04 4.88
C LYS A 709 33.86 60.08 3.36
N THR A 710 33.97 58.91 2.74
CA THR A 710 33.91 58.75 1.28
C THR A 710 32.60 59.28 0.71
N LEU A 711 31.47 59.05 1.40
CA LEU A 711 30.18 59.57 0.94
C LEU A 711 30.09 61.10 1.09
N LEU A 712 30.57 61.67 2.19
CA LEU A 712 30.57 63.12 2.45
C LEU A 712 31.47 63.89 1.48
N GLU A 713 32.64 63.35 1.13
CA GLU A 713 33.51 63.90 0.08
C GLU A 713 32.76 64.03 -1.25
N ARG A 714 32.04 62.97 -1.65
CA ARG A 714 31.25 62.95 -2.88
C ARG A 714 30.04 63.87 -2.87
N LEU A 715 29.53 64.21 -1.68
CA LEU A 715 28.47 65.19 -1.47
C LEU A 715 29.00 66.63 -1.30
N GLY A 716 30.32 66.85 -1.39
CA GLY A 716 30.93 68.17 -1.24
C GLY A 716 30.94 68.70 0.20
N ARG A 717 30.83 67.81 1.19
CA ARG A 717 30.86 68.14 2.62
C ARG A 717 31.94 67.37 3.42
N PRO A 718 33.17 67.21 2.92
CA PRO A 718 34.22 66.45 3.61
C PRO A 718 34.52 67.00 5.01
N TYR A 719 34.41 68.32 5.19
CA TYR A 719 34.67 69.05 6.44
C TYR A 719 33.89 68.56 7.67
N LEU A 720 32.84 67.75 7.52
CA LEU A 720 32.08 67.20 8.64
C LEU A 720 32.80 66.06 9.38
N LEU A 721 33.64 65.28 8.69
CA LEU A 721 34.40 64.13 9.26
C LEU A 721 35.85 64.06 8.75
N GLU A 722 36.34 65.12 8.10
CA GLU A 722 37.71 65.23 7.58
C GLU A 722 38.76 64.91 8.66
N ASP A 723 38.54 65.43 9.87
CA ASP A 723 39.46 65.31 11.02
C ASP A 723 39.38 63.95 11.75
N LYS A 724 38.65 62.98 11.21
CA LYS A 724 38.38 61.69 11.86
C LYS A 724 39.06 60.53 11.14
N TYR A 725 39.74 59.69 11.90
CA TYR A 725 40.15 58.35 11.55
C TYR A 725 39.31 57.35 12.35
N PHE A 726 38.86 56.26 11.72
CA PHE A 726 37.94 55.30 12.33
C PHE A 726 38.61 53.95 12.52
N VAL A 727 38.59 53.45 13.75
CA VAL A 727 38.86 52.05 14.06
C VAL A 727 37.51 51.35 14.20
N GLU A 728 37.21 50.44 13.29
CA GLU A 728 35.98 49.64 13.28
C GLU A 728 36.29 48.17 13.53
N TYR A 729 35.50 47.53 14.39
CA TYR A 729 35.60 46.10 14.67
C TYR A 729 34.22 45.46 14.72
N ARG A 730 34.09 44.28 14.10
CA ARG A 730 32.83 43.57 13.96
C ARG A 730 32.91 42.26 14.73
N THR A 731 32.06 42.10 15.73
CA THR A 731 31.95 40.88 16.54
C THR A 731 30.61 40.83 17.26
N ASN A 732 30.33 39.78 18.03
CA ASN A 732 29.10 39.67 18.80
C ASN A 732 28.97 40.86 19.78
N PRO A 733 27.84 41.60 19.78
CA PRO A 733 27.63 42.74 20.68
C PRO A 733 27.67 42.38 22.17
N ALA A 734 27.54 41.10 22.54
CA ALA A 734 27.68 40.62 23.92
C ALA A 734 29.14 40.54 24.38
N HIS A 735 30.09 40.37 23.45
CA HIS A 735 31.51 40.20 23.79
C HIS A 735 32.10 41.49 24.36
N LYS A 736 33.10 41.34 25.23
CA LYS A 736 33.85 42.48 25.75
C LYS A 736 34.98 42.80 24.76
N VAL A 737 34.88 43.96 24.12
CA VAL A 737 35.87 44.48 23.18
C VAL A 737 36.71 45.56 23.84
N VAL A 738 38.03 45.38 23.85
CA VAL A 738 39.00 46.35 24.37
C VAL A 738 39.94 46.77 23.25
N LEU A 739 39.97 48.06 22.96
CA LEU A 739 40.92 48.67 22.04
C LEU A 739 42.18 49.07 22.79
N HIS A 740 43.32 48.57 22.34
CA HIS A 740 44.63 49.00 22.80
C HIS A 740 45.23 49.89 21.72
N TYR A 741 45.55 51.15 22.04
CA TYR A 741 46.12 52.07 21.05
C TYR A 741 47.22 52.97 21.63
N VAL A 742 48.11 53.44 20.77
CA VAL A 742 49.11 54.47 21.04
C VAL A 742 49.19 55.42 19.85
N ILE A 743 49.30 56.72 20.14
CA ILE A 743 49.54 57.76 19.13
C ILE A 743 50.97 58.25 19.32
N GLU A 744 51.83 58.01 18.34
CA GLU A 744 53.21 58.47 18.32
C GLU A 744 53.29 59.77 17.52
N THR A 745 53.86 60.81 18.12
CA THR A 745 54.14 62.07 17.41
C THR A 745 55.62 62.11 17.00
N PRO A 746 55.98 62.89 15.96
CA PRO A 746 57.38 63.04 15.56
C PRO A 746 58.31 63.57 16.67
N ARG A 747 57.75 64.21 17.70
CA ARG A 747 58.49 64.86 18.81
C ARG A 747 58.49 64.05 20.10
N GLU A 748 57.46 63.25 20.36
CA GLU A 748 57.32 62.43 21.57
C GLU A 748 57.08 60.96 21.21
N LYS A 749 58.06 60.11 21.54
CA LYS A 749 57.90 58.66 21.54
C LYS A 749 57.30 58.20 22.87
N SER A 750 56.02 58.50 23.08
CA SER A 750 55.28 57.89 24.18
C SER A 750 55.02 56.41 23.82
N CYS A 751 55.46 55.48 24.66
CA CYS A 751 55.44 54.03 24.36
C CYS A 751 54.44 53.22 25.20
N SER A 752 53.45 53.86 25.82
CA SER A 752 52.44 53.14 26.62
C SER A 752 51.10 53.08 25.89
N TYR A 753 50.65 51.87 25.58
CA TYR A 753 49.31 51.64 25.07
C TYR A 753 48.25 52.07 26.09
N VAL A 754 47.24 52.79 25.60
CA VAL A 754 45.99 53.06 26.30
C VAL A 754 45.04 51.91 26.01
N ALA A 755 44.45 51.33 27.06
CA ALA A 755 43.40 50.31 26.93
C ALA A 755 42.02 50.94 27.19
N GLU A 756 41.15 50.93 26.19
CA GLU A 756 39.81 51.50 26.22
C GLU A 756 38.76 50.42 25.90
N ARG A 757 37.77 50.25 26.79
CA ARG A 757 36.64 49.37 26.51
C ARG A 757 35.70 50.04 25.50
N LEU A 758 35.42 49.35 24.39
CA LEU A 758 34.45 49.80 23.41
C LEU A 758 33.06 49.26 23.71
N TYR A 759 32.05 50.02 23.32
CA TYR A 759 30.64 49.62 23.32
C TYR A 759 30.13 49.68 21.88
N PRO A 760 29.21 48.76 21.49
CA PRO A 760 28.73 48.71 20.12
C PRO A 760 27.93 49.98 19.80
N LEU A 761 28.26 50.63 18.69
CA LEU A 761 27.54 51.80 18.20
C LEU A 761 26.27 51.41 17.44
N GLU A 762 26.35 50.28 16.73
CA GLU A 762 25.26 49.51 16.16
C GLU A 762 25.46 48.05 16.61
N PRO A 763 24.43 47.25 16.93
CA PRO A 763 24.60 45.86 17.35
C PRO A 763 25.48 45.07 16.38
N GLY A 764 26.68 44.71 16.84
CA GLY A 764 27.68 43.98 16.08
C GLY A 764 28.82 44.82 15.49
N ILE A 765 28.80 46.15 15.63
CA ILE A 765 29.85 47.05 15.15
C ILE A 765 30.33 47.98 16.28
N PHE A 766 31.62 47.89 16.58
CA PHE A 766 32.32 48.70 17.56
C PHE A 766 33.16 49.73 16.82
N VAL A 767 33.03 51.00 17.19
CA VAL A 767 33.70 52.10 16.48
C VAL A 767 34.38 53.03 17.46
N ARG A 768 35.63 53.40 17.17
CA ARG A 768 36.34 54.49 17.84
C ARG A 768 36.86 55.50 16.82
N GLU A 769 36.51 56.77 17.04
CA GLU A 769 37.05 57.89 16.27
C GLU A 769 38.33 58.45 16.90
N PHE A 770 39.33 58.75 16.06
CA PHE A 770 40.58 59.42 16.40
C PHE A 770 40.71 60.69 15.56
N THR A 771 41.40 61.70 16.09
CA THR A 771 41.85 62.85 15.30
C THR A 771 43.36 62.79 15.24
N LEU A 772 43.89 62.66 14.03
CA LEU A 772 45.31 62.52 13.74
C LEU A 772 45.77 63.75 12.96
N PHE A 773 46.96 64.25 13.24
CA PHE A 773 47.59 65.32 12.46
C PHE A 773 48.73 64.75 11.60
N PHE A 774 49.15 65.52 10.60
CA PHE A 774 50.22 65.12 9.69
C PHE A 774 51.48 64.65 10.46
N GLY A 775 51.95 63.44 10.13
CA GLY A 775 53.10 62.78 10.73
C GLY A 775 52.81 62.00 12.01
N GLU A 776 51.57 61.99 12.52
CA GLU A 776 51.18 61.17 13.66
C GLU A 776 50.93 59.71 13.23
N ARG A 777 51.37 58.77 14.08
CA ARG A 777 51.16 57.34 13.87
C ARG A 777 50.24 56.77 14.93
N LEU A 778 49.13 56.19 14.50
CA LEU A 778 48.25 55.40 15.34
C LEU A 778 48.61 53.92 15.22
N THR A 779 49.11 53.31 16.29
CA THR A 779 49.26 51.86 16.38
C THR A 779 48.22 51.30 17.34
N TRP A 780 47.47 50.28 16.92
CA TRP A 780 46.39 49.70 17.70
C TRP A 780 46.18 48.21 17.45
N PHE A 781 45.63 47.51 18.45
CA PHE A 781 45.08 46.16 18.32
C PHE A 781 43.85 46.01 19.22
N ILE A 782 43.05 44.98 18.99
CA ILE A 782 41.83 44.71 19.74
C ILE A 782 41.95 43.39 20.47
N THR A 783 41.50 43.38 21.72
CA THR A 783 41.29 42.18 22.52
C THR A 783 39.79 41.96 22.70
N GLU A 784 39.29 40.86 22.16
CA GLU A 784 37.92 40.37 22.32
C GLU A 784 37.89 39.29 23.38
N VAL A 785 37.01 39.42 24.37
CA VAL A 785 36.74 38.37 25.36
C VAL A 785 35.33 37.82 25.14
N GLN A 786 35.26 36.52 24.85
CA GLN A 786 34.03 35.79 24.59
C GLN A 786 33.34 35.35 25.90
N ASP A 787 32.10 34.87 25.79
CA ASP A 787 31.28 34.47 26.94
C ASP A 787 31.87 33.32 27.77
N ASP A 788 32.69 32.46 27.15
CA ASP A 788 33.40 31.34 27.80
C ASP A 788 34.72 31.78 28.47
N GLY A 789 35.07 33.07 28.38
CA GLY A 789 36.31 33.64 28.90
C GLY A 789 37.50 33.52 27.94
N THR A 790 37.32 33.00 26.74
CA THR A 790 38.37 32.96 25.71
C THR A 790 38.72 34.37 25.27
N GLU A 791 40.02 34.69 25.28
CA GLU A 791 40.55 35.97 24.80
C GLU A 791 41.17 35.81 23.41
N LEU A 792 40.70 36.61 22.45
CA LEU A 792 41.22 36.68 21.09
C LEU A 792 41.80 38.07 20.86
N SER A 793 43.05 38.14 20.38
CA SER A 793 43.68 39.41 20.02
C SER A 793 43.90 39.48 18.51
N THR A 794 43.56 40.63 17.93
CA THR A 794 43.93 40.94 16.54
C THR A 794 45.44 41.19 16.45
N PRO A 795 46.05 41.05 15.26
CA PRO A 795 47.41 41.57 15.05
C PRO A 795 47.47 43.09 15.28
N ASP A 796 48.68 43.60 15.51
CA ASP A 796 48.94 45.03 15.56
C ASP A 796 48.69 45.67 14.19
N HIS A 797 47.87 46.72 14.17
CA HIS A 797 47.63 47.59 13.03
C HIS A 797 48.34 48.93 13.27
N SER A 798 49.04 49.44 12.26
CA SER A 798 49.69 50.74 12.34
C SER A 798 49.31 51.59 11.14
N TYR A 799 48.85 52.80 11.40
CA TYR A 799 48.46 53.79 10.42
C TYR A 799 49.26 55.08 10.65
N LEU A 800 49.86 55.60 9.59
CA LEU A 800 50.62 56.84 9.58
C LEU A 800 49.85 57.87 8.77
N GLU A 801 49.54 59.00 9.39
CA GLU A 801 48.81 60.08 8.75
C GLU A 801 49.78 60.93 7.91
N GLU A 802 49.81 60.69 6.61
CA GLU A 802 50.66 61.35 5.62
C GLU A 802 49.86 61.67 4.35
N GLU A 803 48.65 62.21 4.50
CA GLU A 803 47.85 62.63 3.35
C GLU A 803 48.58 63.71 2.54
N GLU A 804 48.97 63.37 1.31
CA GLU A 804 49.75 64.24 0.42
C GLU A 804 48.89 65.31 -0.26
N GLU A 805 47.57 65.14 -0.29
CA GLU A 805 46.64 66.12 -0.85
C GLU A 805 46.44 67.28 0.14
N ARG A 806 46.39 68.51 -0.39
CA ARG A 806 46.20 69.70 0.44
C ARG A 806 44.75 69.75 0.96
N LEU A 807 44.57 69.87 2.27
CA LEU A 807 43.24 70.01 2.86
C LEU A 807 42.70 71.43 2.64
N ALA A 808 41.86 71.60 1.61
CA ALA A 808 41.35 72.90 1.18
C ALA A 808 39.96 73.27 1.74
N THR A 809 39.53 72.62 2.83
CA THR A 809 38.19 72.81 3.42
C THR A 809 38.05 74.10 4.23
N GLY A 810 39.16 74.76 4.56
CA GLY A 810 39.17 75.99 5.35
C GLY A 810 38.76 75.80 6.82
N THR A 811 38.75 74.56 7.31
CA THR A 811 38.48 74.23 8.71
C THR A 811 39.69 74.56 9.59
N LYS A 812 39.44 74.73 10.90
CA LYS A 812 40.52 74.87 11.90
C LYS A 812 41.47 73.65 11.88
N TYR A 813 40.92 72.46 11.65
CA TYR A 813 41.70 71.24 11.52
C TYR A 813 42.62 71.29 10.30
N ALA A 814 42.09 71.61 9.11
CA ALA A 814 42.87 71.72 7.88
C ALA A 814 44.01 72.73 8.00
N ASP A 815 43.76 73.92 8.59
CA ASP A 815 44.81 74.91 8.82
C ASP A 815 45.94 74.36 9.72
N ILE A 816 45.59 73.62 10.80
CA ILE A 816 46.59 73.01 11.70
C ILE A 816 47.32 71.85 11.04
N TYR A 817 46.61 71.04 10.25
CA TYR A 817 47.16 69.91 9.52
C TYR A 817 48.22 70.37 8.51
N GLU A 818 47.94 71.40 7.72
CA GLU A 818 48.88 71.99 6.77
C GLU A 818 50.09 72.60 7.48
N MET A 819 49.90 73.24 8.64
CA MET A 819 51.03 73.72 9.46
C MET A 819 51.90 72.56 9.98
N ALA A 820 51.29 71.45 10.43
CA ALA A 820 52.02 70.26 10.84
C ALA A 820 52.80 69.64 9.68
N ARG A 821 52.22 69.64 8.47
CA ARG A 821 52.87 69.22 7.23
C ARG A 821 54.08 70.08 6.87
N ALA A 822 53.90 71.40 6.76
CA ALA A 822 54.99 72.33 6.45
C ALA A 822 56.14 72.22 7.48
N LEU A 823 55.79 72.02 8.76
CA LEU A 823 56.76 71.78 9.82
C LEU A 823 57.53 70.46 9.64
N SER A 824 56.86 69.38 9.23
CA SER A 824 57.48 68.06 8.98
C SER A 824 58.40 68.10 7.74
N GLU A 825 57.96 68.77 6.68
CA GLU A 825 58.72 69.00 5.44
C GLU A 825 59.87 70.02 5.61
N ARG A 826 59.92 70.72 6.75
CA ARG A 826 60.88 71.80 7.09
C ARG A 826 60.77 73.04 6.19
N ASP A 827 59.59 73.31 5.64
CA ASP A 827 59.27 74.54 4.90
C ASP A 827 58.87 75.67 5.87
N LEU A 828 59.87 76.30 6.49
CA LEU A 828 59.67 77.40 7.44
C LEU A 828 58.97 78.63 6.83
N PRO A 829 59.27 79.06 5.58
CA PRO A 829 58.56 80.17 4.94
C PRO A 829 57.05 79.93 4.78
N GLU A 830 56.62 78.76 4.29
CA GLU A 830 55.19 78.44 4.16
C GLU A 830 54.54 78.29 5.54
N LEU A 831 55.24 77.70 6.52
CA LEU A 831 54.75 77.60 7.90
C LEU A 831 54.49 78.98 8.53
N GLU A 832 55.43 79.93 8.42
CA GLU A 832 55.25 81.30 8.95
C GLU A 832 54.03 81.98 8.31
N LYS A 833 53.86 81.83 7.00
CA LYS A 833 52.71 82.37 6.26
C LYS A 833 51.40 81.76 6.76
N GLN A 834 51.34 80.43 6.88
CA GLN A 834 50.16 79.71 7.37
C GLN A 834 49.83 80.10 8.83
N MET A 835 50.84 80.23 9.69
CA MET A 835 50.67 80.68 11.07
C MET A 835 50.11 82.12 11.16
N MET A 836 50.59 83.03 10.31
CA MET A 836 50.05 84.40 10.22
C MET A 836 48.60 84.41 9.73
N GLU A 837 48.27 83.62 8.70
CA GLU A 837 46.91 83.49 8.17
C GLU A 837 45.95 82.89 9.21
N TYR A 838 46.36 81.79 9.86
CA TYR A 838 45.60 81.16 10.94
C TYR A 838 45.38 82.12 12.11
N GLY A 839 46.41 82.88 12.52
CA GLY A 839 46.30 83.90 13.56
C GLY A 839 45.29 85.00 13.21
N LYS A 840 45.29 85.47 11.96
CA LYS A 840 44.27 86.43 11.46
C LYS A 840 42.87 85.83 11.52
N LYS A 841 42.69 84.59 11.03
CA LYS A 841 41.40 83.89 11.06
C LYS A 841 40.91 83.70 12.50
N ASN A 842 41.76 83.24 13.42
CA ASN A 842 41.41 83.02 14.81
C ASN A 842 41.03 84.33 15.51
N PHE A 843 41.80 85.41 15.28
CA PHE A 843 41.47 86.74 15.78
C PHE A 843 40.13 87.25 15.23
N MET A 844 39.84 87.04 13.94
CA MET A 844 38.55 87.39 13.34
C MET A 844 37.39 86.59 13.95
N VAL A 845 37.57 85.28 14.17
CA VAL A 845 36.54 84.43 14.80
C VAL A 845 36.28 84.89 16.23
N GLU A 846 37.32 85.10 17.02
CA GLU A 846 37.21 85.59 18.40
C GLU A 846 36.59 86.99 18.46
N SER A 847 36.88 87.87 17.50
CA SER A 847 36.37 89.25 17.49
C SER A 847 34.95 89.41 16.94
N LEU A 848 34.57 88.59 15.94
CA LEU A 848 33.27 88.68 15.24
C LEU A 848 32.22 87.73 15.81
N PHE A 849 32.64 86.63 16.41
CA PHE A 849 31.76 85.58 16.94
C PHE A 849 31.97 85.33 18.44
N SER A 850 32.58 86.27 19.18
CA SER A 850 32.58 86.24 20.64
C SER A 850 31.14 86.12 21.15
N LEU A 851 30.78 84.94 21.65
CA LEU A 851 29.54 84.73 22.39
C LEU A 851 29.57 85.63 23.63
N LYS A 852 28.57 86.50 23.76
CA LYS A 852 28.08 86.92 25.07
C LYS A 852 27.23 85.81 25.66
#